data_AF-A0AAE0ECY9-F1
#
_entry.id   AF-A0AAE0ECY9-F1
#
_cell.length_a   1.000
_cell.length_b   1.000
_cell.length_c   1.000
_cell.angle_alpha   90.00
_cell.angle_beta   90.00
_cell.angle_gamma   90.00
#
_symmetry.space_group_name_H-M   'P 1'
#
loop_
_entity.id
_entity.type
_entity.pdbx_description
1 polymer ?
#
loop_
_entity_poly.entity_id
_entity_poly.type
_entity_poly.pdbx_seq_one_letter_code
_entity_poly.pdbx_strand_id
1 'polypeptide(L)'
;MILFVILFMFFDGSCCFSLHPLVVDSTIEHRNHTSISDFRVLNRRTLFECPDFNPYLQVNVSTTSDLSDEEFVTVTTGDISDLPLICHYPVKAQFVSNDPNYLGCKKKECNKYINGQCEMRLTWVSGDDQPQQVQYGDGNSETSQVSTFSKDDMCSSALTSPAVDFGWHDPGFIHTAVMTGLDPSSTFLLQLWKFKTPPAGGSDELKFLAFGDMGKAPLDPSAEHYIQPGSLLVTKAMADEVDSGNVDSIFHIGDISYATGFLVEWDFFLHLITPVASQVSYMTAIGNHERDYIGTGSVYTTPDSGGECGVAYETYFPMPTPAKDKPWYSIEQGPVHFTVISTEHEWSEDSEQYEWMKKDMASIDRSKTPWLIFTGHRPMYSSSKSSVDRKFVKAVEPLLLDNKVDLVLFGHVHNYERTCSVYGDKCLAMPRKDENGVDTYDHTNYSAPVQAVIGMAGFSLDKFPDHIHLQNQRVLDLISPMELSIFHVSKIFLVLLIFSSGFFSSSLSSTLLPSLIDTTIEHRNYTAISEFRLVNRRRLSLCHDSNPSIHINVSPGSNISDEETVTVTVTGVTNPSEDDWVAMISPSHADVSSCPLNALFYAQTGDISKLPLLCHYPVKAQFMKSDPDYLSCKKKDCSGSLSFHVINIRTDIGFVVFSGGFESPCILSRTSPINFANPKKPLYGHISSTDSTGTSMRLTWVSGDNATQQVQYGDGKTQTSQVSTFSQKNMCSSVLPSPAKDFGWHDPGFIHSAVMTGLQPSSNFSYRYGSESVGWSDQIQFRTPPAGGSDELRFLAYGDMGKAPRDNSTEHYIQPGSIPVTKAMADEVNNGNVDSIFHIGDISYATGFLVEWDYFLHLINPLASRVPYMTAIGNHERDYVDSGSLYITPDSGGECGVPYEAYFPMPTPAKDKPWYSIEQGPVHFTVISTEHNWFAKSEQYEWMKKDMASVDRSKTPWLVFTGHRPMYTSTQGLLNVDINFVKVVEPLLVENKVDLVLFGHVHNYERTCSVYKRKCLAMPTKDQQGIDTYDHSNYSAPVQAVIGMAGFKLDNFMLNEDWSLSRISKFGFLRGHATKKELKLELVNADTRQVEDSFRIIRNAR
;
A
#
# COMPACT_ATOMS: atom_id res chain seq x y z
N MET A 1 -43.88 28.54 -41.86
CA MET A 1 -44.52 27.46 -42.64
C MET A 1 -43.49 26.35 -42.78
N ILE A 2 -43.71 25.16 -42.23
CA ILE A 2 -44.64 24.10 -42.69
C ILE A 2 -44.12 23.41 -43.96
N LEU A 3 -43.36 22.33 -43.74
CA LEU A 3 -43.57 20.91 -44.15
C LEU A 3 -44.12 20.51 -45.55
N PHE A 4 -43.98 19.18 -45.82
CA PHE A 4 -44.45 18.36 -46.96
C PHE A 4 -43.54 18.39 -48.22
N VAL A 5 -43.41 17.33 -49.05
CA VAL A 5 -44.24 16.10 -49.27
C VAL A 5 -43.38 14.81 -49.36
N ILE A 6 -43.64 13.85 -48.46
CA ILE A 6 -44.03 12.42 -48.64
C ILE A 6 -43.52 11.56 -49.85
N LEU A 7 -43.11 10.31 -49.55
CA LEU A 7 -43.58 9.10 -50.27
C LEU A 7 -44.04 8.03 -49.24
N PHE A 8 -44.82 7.01 -49.64
CA PHE A 8 -45.67 6.21 -48.74
C PHE A 8 -45.93 4.76 -49.24
N MET A 9 -46.65 3.93 -48.44
CA MET A 9 -47.29 2.62 -48.74
C MET A 9 -46.41 1.36 -48.61
N PHE A 10 -46.87 0.18 -48.12
CA PHE A 10 -48.12 -0.30 -47.44
C PHE A 10 -47.87 -1.75 -46.89
N PHE A 11 -48.69 -2.43 -46.05
CA PHE A 11 -49.46 -2.08 -44.83
C PHE A 11 -50.05 -3.37 -44.14
N ASP A 12 -50.94 -3.19 -43.14
CA ASP A 12 -51.80 -4.16 -42.40
C ASP A 12 -51.12 -5.11 -41.38
N GLY A 13 -51.69 -5.43 -40.19
CA GLY A 13 -52.89 -4.95 -39.46
C GLY A 13 -53.39 -5.97 -38.41
N SER A 14 -54.24 -5.71 -37.39
CA SER A 14 -54.76 -4.46 -36.77
C SER A 14 -55.56 -4.71 -35.46
N CYS A 15 -55.38 -3.85 -34.43
CA CYS A 15 -56.31 -3.50 -33.31
C CYS A 15 -56.67 -4.43 -32.11
N CYS A 16 -56.76 -3.79 -30.92
CA CYS A 16 -57.73 -3.95 -29.80
C CYS A 16 -57.51 -4.84 -28.54
N PHE A 17 -57.58 -4.16 -27.38
CA PHE A 17 -58.06 -4.54 -26.02
C PHE A 17 -57.48 -5.72 -25.19
N SER A 18 -56.66 -5.34 -24.18
CA SER A 18 -56.81 -5.66 -22.74
C SER A 18 -57.26 -7.06 -22.27
N LEU A 19 -56.32 -7.84 -21.71
CA LEU A 19 -56.54 -8.70 -20.53
C LEU A 19 -55.19 -9.10 -19.88
N HIS A 20 -55.08 -9.02 -18.56
CA HIS A 20 -54.15 -9.85 -17.75
C HIS A 20 -54.87 -11.20 -17.52
N PRO A 21 -54.20 -12.37 -17.42
CA PRO A 21 -53.07 -12.54 -16.48
C PRO A 21 -51.91 -13.49 -16.90
N LEU A 22 -50.82 -13.40 -16.11
CA LEU A 22 -49.82 -14.45 -15.80
C LEU A 22 -48.91 -15.04 -16.92
N VAL A 23 -47.62 -14.68 -16.82
CA VAL A 23 -46.42 -15.54 -16.89
C VAL A 23 -46.19 -16.46 -18.11
N VAL A 24 -45.13 -16.18 -18.88
CA VAL A 24 -43.96 -17.05 -19.09
C VAL A 24 -42.80 -16.23 -19.69
N ASP A 25 -41.57 -16.53 -19.27
CA ASP A 25 -40.25 -16.12 -19.79
C ASP A 25 -40.01 -14.67 -20.23
N SER A 26 -39.59 -13.85 -19.27
CA SER A 26 -38.79 -12.64 -19.52
C SER A 26 -37.29 -12.94 -19.38
N THR A 27 -36.45 -12.42 -20.31
CA THR A 27 -35.25 -11.59 -20.06
C THR A 27 -34.29 -11.55 -21.26
N ILE A 28 -34.35 -10.46 -22.04
CA ILE A 28 -33.20 -9.97 -22.83
C ILE A 28 -33.09 -8.46 -22.63
N GLU A 29 -32.76 -8.02 -21.41
CA GLU A 29 -32.32 -6.63 -21.16
C GLU A 29 -31.50 -6.46 -19.87
N HIS A 30 -30.46 -7.28 -19.68
CA HIS A 30 -29.34 -6.99 -18.76
C HIS A 30 -28.13 -7.86 -19.12
N ARG A 31 -27.20 -7.34 -19.94
CA ARG A 31 -25.90 -7.98 -20.25
C ARG A 31 -24.82 -6.92 -20.48
N ASN A 32 -24.05 -6.62 -19.43
CA ASN A 32 -22.66 -6.13 -19.45
C ASN A 32 -22.09 -5.81 -18.06
N HIS A 33 -22.90 -5.87 -16.99
CA HIS A 33 -22.42 -5.89 -15.60
C HIS A 33 -22.82 -7.20 -14.92
N THR A 34 -21.93 -8.20 -14.98
CA THR A 34 -21.82 -9.36 -14.07
C THR A 34 -20.69 -10.27 -14.58
N SER A 35 -19.45 -10.02 -14.14
CA SER A 35 -18.39 -11.02 -14.18
C SER A 35 -18.60 -11.97 -13.00
N ILE A 36 -19.45 -12.99 -13.19
CA ILE A 36 -19.68 -14.03 -12.17
C ILE A 36 -18.36 -14.76 -11.97
N SER A 37 -17.89 -14.76 -10.72
CA SER A 37 -16.78 -15.58 -10.24
C SER A 37 -17.35 -16.68 -9.35
N ASP A 38 -16.96 -17.92 -9.63
CA ASP A 38 -17.09 -19.03 -8.69
C ASP A 38 -16.11 -18.77 -7.51
N PHE A 39 -16.34 -19.13 -6.24
CA PHE A 39 -16.99 -20.31 -5.65
C PHE A 39 -17.75 -19.98 -4.33
N ARG A 40 -18.46 -20.97 -3.75
CA ARG A 40 -19.18 -20.89 -2.45
C ARG A 40 -18.36 -21.35 -1.24
N VAL A 41 -18.88 -21.04 -0.06
CA VAL A 41 -18.53 -21.63 1.24
C VAL A 41 -19.15 -23.02 1.44
N LEU A 42 -18.45 -23.95 2.12
CA LEU A 42 -19.05 -25.12 2.80
C LEU A 42 -18.30 -25.43 4.11
N ASN A 43 -19.05 -25.82 5.15
CA ASN A 43 -18.51 -26.27 6.44
C ASN A 43 -19.05 -27.69 6.81
N ARG A 44 -18.37 -28.35 7.75
CA ARG A 44 -18.35 -29.80 8.02
C ARG A 44 -19.68 -30.41 8.50
N ARG A 45 -20.67 -29.61 8.93
CA ARG A 45 -21.96 -30.10 9.47
C ARG A 45 -22.89 -30.71 8.41
N THR A 46 -22.82 -30.26 7.16
CA THR A 46 -23.75 -30.68 6.09
C THR A 46 -23.51 -32.12 5.57
N LEU A 47 -22.46 -32.81 6.05
CA LEU A 47 -22.01 -34.10 5.51
C LEU A 47 -22.74 -35.34 6.07
N PHE A 48 -23.67 -35.20 7.01
CA PHE A 48 -24.32 -36.33 7.70
C PHE A 48 -25.81 -36.56 7.41
N GLU A 49 -26.47 -35.69 6.62
CA GLU A 49 -27.90 -35.86 6.26
C GLU A 49 -28.18 -35.94 4.74
N CYS A 50 -27.19 -36.31 3.92
CA CYS A 50 -27.43 -36.77 2.56
C CYS A 50 -27.86 -38.26 2.57
N PRO A 51 -29.08 -38.64 2.11
CA PRO A 51 -29.57 -40.01 2.24
C PRO A 51 -28.87 -41.07 1.37
N ASP A 52 -28.15 -40.65 0.32
CA ASP A 52 -27.47 -41.53 -0.63
C ASP A 52 -25.94 -41.35 -0.58
N PHE A 53 -25.23 -42.43 -0.21
CA PHE A 53 -23.78 -42.46 -0.08
C PHE A 53 -23.07 -42.42 -1.44
N ASN A 54 -22.19 -41.44 -1.68
CA ASN A 54 -21.24 -41.46 -2.79
C ASN A 54 -19.90 -42.10 -2.33
N PRO A 55 -19.48 -43.26 -2.85
CA PRO A 55 -18.32 -43.99 -2.36
C PRO A 55 -16.95 -43.49 -2.87
N TYR A 56 -16.90 -42.45 -3.71
CA TYR A 56 -15.66 -42.00 -4.38
C TYR A 56 -14.97 -40.79 -3.76
N LEU A 57 -15.54 -40.14 -2.74
CA LEU A 57 -14.88 -39.03 -2.04
C LEU A 57 -14.22 -39.53 -0.74
N GLN A 58 -12.88 -39.49 -0.69
CA GLN A 58 -12.12 -39.63 0.57
C GLN A 58 -11.22 -38.40 0.76
N VAL A 59 -11.48 -37.65 1.82
CA VAL A 59 -10.68 -36.51 2.26
C VAL A 59 -9.95 -36.92 3.54
N ASN A 60 -8.61 -36.94 3.50
CA ASN A 60 -7.79 -37.24 4.66
C ASN A 60 -7.27 -35.94 5.26
N VAL A 61 -7.61 -35.70 6.53
CA VAL A 61 -7.04 -34.63 7.37
C VAL A 61 -6.05 -35.30 8.32
N SER A 62 -4.76 -35.02 8.15
CA SER A 62 -3.69 -35.74 8.86
C SER A 62 -3.23 -35.01 10.12
N THR A 63 -4.11 -34.93 11.12
CA THR A 63 -3.74 -34.54 12.49
C THR A 63 -4.12 -35.66 13.47
N THR A 64 -3.22 -35.96 14.41
CA THR A 64 -3.38 -37.08 15.37
C THR A 64 -3.58 -36.58 16.82
N SER A 65 -3.94 -35.31 16.96
CA SER A 65 -4.14 -34.58 18.20
C SER A 65 -5.12 -33.44 17.96
N ASP A 66 -5.69 -32.91 19.03
CA ASP A 66 -6.51 -31.69 18.99
C ASP A 66 -5.67 -30.49 18.52
N LEU A 67 -6.30 -29.55 17.83
CA LEU A 67 -5.67 -28.35 17.26
C LEU A 67 -5.69 -27.20 18.28
N SER A 68 -4.61 -26.43 18.35
CA SER A 68 -4.48 -25.21 19.15
C SER A 68 -4.95 -23.94 18.41
N ASP A 69 -5.15 -22.84 19.14
CA ASP A 69 -5.69 -21.55 18.66
C ASP A 69 -5.00 -21.00 17.39
N GLU A 70 -3.71 -21.30 17.20
CA GLU A 70 -2.86 -20.71 16.17
C GLU A 70 -2.31 -21.75 15.16
N GLU A 71 -2.88 -22.95 15.06
CA GLU A 71 -2.40 -23.99 14.13
C GLU A 71 -2.97 -23.92 12.71
N PHE A 72 -2.10 -24.13 11.73
CA PHE A 72 -2.44 -24.17 10.30
C PHE A 72 -2.63 -25.63 9.84
N VAL A 73 -3.81 -25.94 9.28
CA VAL A 73 -4.18 -27.31 8.90
C VAL A 73 -3.98 -27.55 7.40
N THR A 74 -3.17 -28.55 7.04
CA THR A 74 -3.05 -29.02 5.65
C THR A 74 -4.12 -30.06 5.32
N VAL A 75 -4.80 -29.91 4.18
CA VAL A 75 -5.84 -30.84 3.70
C VAL A 75 -5.46 -31.36 2.30
N THR A 76 -5.62 -32.66 2.07
CA THR A 76 -5.35 -33.30 0.77
C THR A 76 -6.54 -34.13 0.29
N THR A 77 -6.91 -33.94 -0.98
CA THR A 77 -7.91 -34.72 -1.71
C THR A 77 -7.23 -35.74 -2.64
N GLY A 78 -7.90 -36.87 -2.89
CA GLY A 78 -7.47 -37.86 -3.90
C GLY A 78 -7.98 -37.53 -5.32
N ASP A 79 -7.34 -38.11 -6.34
CA ASP A 79 -7.67 -37.94 -7.76
C ASP A 79 -9.15 -38.22 -8.10
N ILE A 80 -9.75 -37.35 -8.93
CA ILE A 80 -10.66 -37.66 -10.06
C ILE A 80 -10.94 -36.37 -10.86
N SER A 81 -11.23 -36.50 -12.15
CA SER A 81 -11.45 -35.38 -13.09
C SER A 81 -12.92 -35.19 -13.51
N ASP A 82 -13.18 -34.02 -14.08
CA ASP A 82 -14.42 -33.53 -14.72
C ASP A 82 -15.53 -32.97 -13.79
N LEU A 83 -16.23 -31.99 -14.34
CA LEU A 83 -16.90 -30.84 -13.68
C LEU A 83 -18.43 -31.05 -13.45
N PRO A 84 -19.15 -30.16 -12.71
CA PRO A 84 -18.71 -28.92 -12.06
C PRO A 84 -19.07 -28.80 -10.55
N LEU A 85 -18.49 -27.80 -9.85
CA LEU A 85 -19.06 -27.13 -8.63
C LEU A 85 -19.15 -28.01 -7.33
N ILE A 86 -18.80 -27.60 -6.09
CA ILE A 86 -18.30 -26.32 -5.51
C ILE A 86 -17.49 -26.62 -4.20
N CYS A 87 -16.57 -25.72 -3.79
CA CYS A 87 -16.35 -25.17 -2.42
C CYS A 87 -14.92 -25.19 -1.81
N HIS A 88 -14.70 -24.28 -0.86
CA HIS A 88 -13.57 -24.19 0.08
C HIS A 88 -14.05 -23.82 1.52
N TYR A 89 -13.09 -23.82 2.47
CA TYR A 89 -12.88 -22.93 3.66
C TYR A 89 -12.43 -23.68 4.94
N PRO A 90 -11.47 -23.12 5.71
CA PRO A 90 -11.12 -23.56 7.07
C PRO A 90 -11.97 -22.85 8.14
N VAL A 91 -11.75 -23.21 9.42
CA VAL A 91 -12.45 -22.68 10.61
C VAL A 91 -11.42 -22.11 11.60
N LYS A 92 -11.77 -21.06 12.35
CA LYS A 92 -11.07 -20.63 13.58
C LYS A 92 -12.07 -20.31 14.70
N ALA A 93 -11.76 -20.73 15.92
CA ALA A 93 -12.47 -20.39 17.17
C ALA A 93 -11.50 -20.58 18.37
N GLN A 94 -11.76 -19.90 19.49
CA GLN A 94 -10.83 -19.78 20.63
C GLN A 94 -10.97 -20.89 21.69
N PHE A 95 -9.90 -21.12 22.45
CA PHE A 95 -9.85 -21.85 23.73
C PHE A 95 -10.46 -21.01 24.90
N VAL A 96 -10.74 -21.48 26.14
CA VAL A 96 -9.90 -22.26 27.09
C VAL A 96 -10.69 -23.14 28.09
N SER A 97 -10.41 -24.45 28.07
CA SER A 97 -10.33 -25.46 29.18
C SER A 97 -11.22 -25.41 30.45
N ASN A 98 -12.19 -26.35 30.52
CA ASN A 98 -12.49 -27.33 31.60
C ASN A 98 -12.48 -26.93 33.11
N ASP A 99 -13.63 -27.02 33.80
CA ASP A 99 -14.10 -28.20 34.59
C ASP A 99 -15.53 -27.92 35.20
N PRO A 100 -16.45 -28.89 35.40
CA PRO A 100 -17.88 -28.57 35.58
C PRO A 100 -18.42 -28.68 37.02
N ASN A 101 -19.48 -27.91 37.36
CA ASN A 101 -20.67 -28.37 38.12
C ASN A 101 -21.81 -27.32 38.28
N TYR A 102 -23.06 -27.76 38.08
CA TYR A 102 -24.33 -27.26 38.68
C TYR A 102 -24.98 -25.89 38.31
N LEU A 103 -25.85 -25.94 37.28
CA LEU A 103 -27.30 -25.58 37.31
C LEU A 103 -27.75 -24.16 37.77
N GLY A 104 -27.92 -23.24 36.80
CA GLY A 104 -28.46 -21.87 36.95
C GLY A 104 -30.00 -21.67 37.08
N CYS A 105 -30.49 -20.45 36.77
CA CYS A 105 -31.92 -20.10 36.75
C CYS A 105 -32.28 -18.89 35.83
N LYS A 106 -33.57 -18.52 35.79
CA LYS A 106 -34.27 -17.77 34.72
C LYS A 106 -34.35 -16.23 34.88
N LYS A 107 -34.32 -15.53 33.73
CA LYS A 107 -34.98 -14.24 33.37
C LYS A 107 -35.44 -13.29 34.49
N LYS A 108 -34.98 -12.02 34.41
CA LYS A 108 -35.85 -10.82 34.50
C LYS A 108 -35.21 -9.58 33.86
N GLU A 109 -36.02 -8.55 33.58
CA GLU A 109 -35.60 -7.33 32.88
C GLU A 109 -34.87 -6.32 33.79
N CYS A 110 -33.92 -5.54 33.24
CA CYS A 110 -33.66 -4.17 33.67
C CYS A 110 -32.86 -3.34 32.65
N ASN A 111 -33.46 -2.32 32.04
CA ASN A 111 -32.72 -1.15 31.56
C ASN A 111 -32.65 -0.14 32.72
N LYS A 112 -31.57 -0.16 33.52
CA LYS A 112 -31.18 0.91 34.45
C LYS A 112 -29.86 0.64 35.17
N TYR A 113 -29.16 1.72 35.55
CA TYR A 113 -28.24 1.70 36.70
C TYR A 113 -29.00 1.24 37.95
N ILE A 114 -28.82 -0.02 38.36
CA ILE A 114 -29.32 -0.51 39.65
C ILE A 114 -28.31 -0.09 40.71
N ASN A 115 -28.77 0.65 41.72
CA ASN A 115 -27.97 1.13 42.85
C ASN A 115 -26.69 1.93 42.51
N GLY A 116 -26.58 2.47 41.28
CA GLY A 116 -25.42 3.25 40.83
C GLY A 116 -24.30 2.45 40.16
N GLN A 117 -24.52 1.16 39.88
CA GLN A 117 -23.56 0.28 39.23
C GLN A 117 -23.84 0.14 37.73
N CYS A 118 -22.79 0.03 36.92
CA CYS A 118 -22.84 -0.19 35.48
C CYS A 118 -23.27 -1.64 35.13
N GLU A 119 -23.93 -1.79 33.98
CA GLU A 119 -24.05 -3.04 33.23
C GLU A 119 -23.09 -2.97 32.04
N MET A 120 -22.36 -4.04 31.75
CA MET A 120 -21.61 -4.21 30.50
C MET A 120 -21.92 -5.57 29.88
N ARG A 121 -21.97 -5.62 28.54
CA ARG A 121 -22.20 -6.87 27.80
C ARG A 121 -20.89 -7.32 27.18
N LEU A 122 -20.50 -8.56 27.48
CA LEU A 122 -19.39 -9.25 26.83
C LEU A 122 -19.99 -10.21 25.80
N THR A 123 -19.58 -10.08 24.55
CA THR A 123 -20.01 -10.96 23.45
C THR A 123 -18.78 -11.60 22.78
N TRP A 124 -18.84 -12.91 22.54
CA TRP A 124 -17.77 -13.68 21.87
C TRP A 124 -18.36 -14.87 21.11
N VAL A 125 -17.60 -15.43 20.18
CA VAL A 125 -18.00 -16.59 19.36
C VAL A 125 -17.23 -17.84 19.81
N SER A 126 -17.91 -18.98 19.94
CA SER A 126 -17.27 -20.27 20.22
C SER A 126 -17.93 -21.43 19.46
N GLY A 127 -17.28 -22.60 19.49
CA GLY A 127 -17.81 -23.84 18.92
C GLY A 127 -18.70 -24.67 19.86
N ASP A 128 -18.91 -24.20 21.09
CA ASP A 128 -19.69 -24.85 22.15
C ASP A 128 -21.09 -24.23 22.28
N ASP A 129 -22.14 -25.06 22.28
CA ASP A 129 -23.53 -24.60 22.39
C ASP A 129 -24.01 -24.43 23.84
N GLN A 130 -23.15 -24.73 24.83
CA GLN A 130 -23.49 -24.66 26.24
C GLN A 130 -23.21 -23.27 26.86
N PRO A 131 -24.03 -22.82 27.82
CA PRO A 131 -23.75 -21.62 28.62
C PRO A 131 -22.42 -21.67 29.39
N GLN A 132 -21.51 -20.76 29.07
CA GLN A 132 -20.18 -20.63 29.66
C GLN A 132 -20.19 -19.66 30.87
N GLN A 133 -19.18 -19.75 31.74
CA GLN A 133 -19.00 -18.87 32.90
C GLN A 133 -18.01 -17.75 32.60
N VAL A 134 -18.37 -16.52 32.96
CA VAL A 134 -17.53 -15.32 32.83
C VAL A 134 -17.19 -14.78 34.21
N GLN A 135 -15.92 -14.87 34.59
CA GLN A 135 -15.41 -14.36 35.87
C GLN A 135 -14.75 -12.99 35.69
N TYR A 136 -15.13 -12.04 36.53
CA TYR A 136 -14.65 -10.65 36.44
C TYR A 136 -14.50 -9.98 37.81
N GLY A 137 -13.54 -9.05 37.91
CA GLY A 137 -13.21 -8.36 39.17
C GLY A 137 -12.78 -9.32 40.29
N ASP A 138 -13.00 -8.90 41.55
CA ASP A 138 -12.65 -9.68 42.75
C ASP A 138 -13.66 -10.80 43.06
N GLY A 139 -13.96 -11.64 42.06
CA GLY A 139 -14.71 -12.89 42.24
C GLY A 139 -16.19 -12.88 41.85
N ASN A 140 -16.64 -11.94 41.02
CA ASN A 140 -17.96 -12.05 40.39
C ASN A 140 -17.94 -13.12 39.28
N SER A 141 -19.09 -13.77 39.04
CA SER A 141 -19.26 -14.75 37.95
C SER A 141 -20.66 -14.65 37.37
N GLU A 142 -20.77 -14.52 36.05
CA GLU A 142 -22.02 -14.48 35.30
C GLU A 142 -22.08 -15.60 34.25
N THR A 143 -23.28 -15.99 33.82
CA THR A 143 -23.49 -17.10 32.87
C THR A 143 -23.91 -16.57 31.49
N SER A 144 -23.22 -16.99 30.42
CA SER A 144 -23.56 -16.56 29.06
C SER A 144 -24.94 -17.06 28.63
N GLN A 145 -25.75 -16.19 28.04
CA GLN A 145 -26.79 -16.64 27.11
C GLN A 145 -26.12 -17.02 25.79
N VAL A 146 -26.60 -18.08 25.14
CA VAL A 146 -26.08 -18.54 23.84
C VAL A 146 -27.11 -18.25 22.76
N SER A 147 -26.68 -17.63 21.67
CA SER A 147 -27.46 -17.40 20.46
C SER A 147 -26.69 -17.91 19.23
N THR A 148 -27.41 -18.06 18.13
CA THR A 148 -26.86 -18.35 16.80
C THR A 148 -27.91 -17.90 15.79
N PHE A 149 -27.59 -17.91 14.50
CA PHE A 149 -28.53 -17.66 13.43
C PHE A 149 -28.28 -18.62 12.27
N SER A 150 -29.32 -18.94 11.53
CA SER A 150 -29.30 -19.87 10.41
C SER A 150 -29.49 -19.14 9.08
N LYS A 151 -29.25 -19.86 7.97
CA LYS A 151 -29.45 -19.31 6.63
C LYS A 151 -30.89 -18.89 6.39
N ASP A 152 -31.85 -19.61 6.97
CA ASP A 152 -33.29 -19.33 6.84
C ASP A 152 -33.74 -18.10 7.66
N ASP A 153 -32.91 -17.60 8.57
CA ASP A 153 -33.15 -16.32 9.26
C ASP A 153 -32.75 -15.11 8.39
N MET A 154 -31.93 -15.30 7.36
CA MET A 154 -31.62 -14.26 6.36
C MET A 154 -32.88 -13.89 5.56
N CYS A 155 -32.85 -12.74 4.89
CA CYS A 155 -34.03 -12.25 4.19
C CYS A 155 -34.57 -13.23 3.14
N SER A 156 -35.89 -13.48 3.15
CA SER A 156 -36.54 -14.46 2.27
C SER A 156 -36.45 -14.12 0.77
N SER A 157 -36.34 -12.84 0.41
CA SER A 157 -36.01 -12.39 -0.95
C SER A 157 -34.52 -12.51 -1.32
N ALA A 158 -33.67 -12.81 -0.33
CA ALA A 158 -32.22 -12.96 -0.46
C ALA A 158 -31.73 -14.41 -0.31
N LEU A 159 -32.53 -15.36 0.16
CA LEU A 159 -32.13 -16.79 0.31
C LEU A 159 -31.62 -17.44 -0.99
N THR A 160 -32.02 -16.89 -2.15
CA THR A 160 -31.57 -17.31 -3.49
C THR A 160 -30.62 -16.30 -4.15
N SER A 161 -30.25 -15.22 -3.45
CA SER A 161 -29.28 -14.24 -3.92
C SER A 161 -27.87 -14.84 -3.93
N PRO A 162 -26.98 -14.47 -4.87
CA PRO A 162 -25.62 -14.97 -4.85
C PRO A 162 -24.88 -14.69 -3.54
N ALA A 163 -25.07 -13.53 -2.89
CA ALA A 163 -24.36 -13.21 -1.65
C ALA A 163 -24.73 -14.17 -0.50
N VAL A 164 -25.99 -14.23 -0.08
CA VAL A 164 -26.42 -15.17 1.00
C VAL A 164 -26.28 -16.63 0.58
N ASP A 165 -26.52 -16.97 -0.69
CA ASP A 165 -26.52 -18.37 -1.13
C ASP A 165 -25.09 -18.92 -1.33
N PHE A 166 -24.10 -18.07 -1.64
CA PHE A 166 -22.68 -18.43 -1.77
C PHE A 166 -21.85 -18.17 -0.51
N GLY A 167 -22.13 -17.07 0.21
CA GLY A 167 -21.35 -16.54 1.33
C GLY A 167 -21.77 -17.00 2.73
N TRP A 168 -22.76 -17.90 2.85
CA TRP A 168 -23.20 -18.43 4.13
C TRP A 168 -22.08 -19.19 4.87
N HIS A 169 -21.69 -18.69 6.04
CA HIS A 169 -20.86 -19.39 7.04
C HIS A 169 -21.74 -19.82 8.22
N ASP A 170 -21.43 -20.93 8.90
CA ASP A 170 -22.06 -21.27 10.20
C ASP A 170 -21.43 -20.33 11.25
N PRO A 171 -22.16 -19.36 11.82
CA PRO A 171 -21.59 -18.33 12.70
C PRO A 171 -21.22 -18.87 14.08
N GLY A 172 -21.30 -20.20 14.27
CA GLY A 172 -21.03 -20.86 15.55
C GLY A 172 -22.05 -20.45 16.61
N PHE A 173 -21.57 -20.35 17.84
CA PHE A 173 -22.37 -20.01 19.00
C PHE A 173 -21.89 -18.67 19.56
N ILE A 174 -22.75 -17.67 19.49
CA ILE A 174 -22.51 -16.33 20.00
C ILE A 174 -22.93 -16.32 21.46
N HIS A 175 -21.95 -16.25 22.35
CA HIS A 175 -22.15 -16.13 23.79
C HIS A 175 -22.30 -14.65 24.14
N THR A 176 -23.29 -14.32 24.97
CA THR A 176 -23.46 -12.97 25.54
C THR A 176 -23.63 -13.07 27.05
N ALA A 177 -22.67 -12.53 27.80
CA ALA A 177 -22.75 -12.40 29.25
C ALA A 177 -23.04 -10.95 29.65
N VAL A 178 -23.93 -10.77 30.61
CA VAL A 178 -24.30 -9.45 31.15
C VAL A 178 -23.57 -9.28 32.48
N MET A 179 -22.45 -8.56 32.48
CA MET A 179 -21.67 -8.26 33.67
C MET A 179 -22.35 -7.16 34.47
N THR A 180 -22.78 -7.49 35.69
CA THR A 180 -23.48 -6.59 36.61
C THR A 180 -22.62 -6.24 37.82
N GLY A 181 -23.01 -5.20 38.57
CA GLY A 181 -22.34 -4.81 39.80
C GLY A 181 -20.98 -4.11 39.60
N LEU A 182 -20.73 -3.57 38.42
CA LEU A 182 -19.50 -2.87 38.07
C LEU A 182 -19.54 -1.41 38.55
N ASP A 183 -18.45 -0.90 39.11
CA ASP A 183 -18.33 0.53 39.43
C ASP A 183 -18.02 1.36 38.17
N PRO A 184 -18.54 2.59 38.01
CA PRO A 184 -18.23 3.46 36.86
C PRO A 184 -16.77 3.94 36.81
N SER A 185 -16.29 4.35 35.63
CA SER A 185 -14.92 4.88 35.40
C SER A 185 -13.77 4.01 35.95
N SER A 186 -13.99 2.70 36.07
CA SER A 186 -13.13 1.77 36.83
C SER A 186 -12.64 0.62 35.97
N THR A 187 -11.41 0.18 36.21
CA THR A 187 -10.80 -0.93 35.46
C THR A 187 -11.01 -2.26 36.17
N PHE A 188 -11.61 -3.23 35.47
CA PHE A 188 -11.83 -4.59 35.94
C PHE A 188 -10.95 -5.59 35.19
N LEU A 189 -10.60 -6.68 35.86
CA LEU A 189 -9.97 -7.85 35.24
C LEU A 189 -11.06 -8.78 34.67
N LEU A 190 -10.78 -9.35 33.50
CA LEU A 190 -11.59 -10.35 32.80
C LEU A 190 -10.66 -11.47 32.32
N GLN A 191 -10.51 -12.52 33.14
CA GLN A 191 -9.48 -13.54 32.98
C GLN A 191 -8.06 -12.96 32.83
N LEU A 192 -7.52 -12.91 31.61
CA LEU A 192 -6.20 -12.34 31.27
C LEU A 192 -6.26 -10.86 30.84
N TRP A 193 -7.45 -10.36 30.52
CA TRP A 193 -7.69 -9.03 29.95
C TRP A 193 -8.06 -8.00 31.02
N LYS A 194 -8.04 -6.73 30.64
CA LYS A 194 -8.56 -5.60 31.42
C LYS A 194 -9.56 -4.83 30.59
N PHE A 195 -10.66 -4.41 31.20
CA PHE A 195 -11.61 -3.49 30.59
C PHE A 195 -11.93 -2.32 31.53
N LYS A 196 -12.28 -1.17 30.96
CA LYS A 196 -12.64 0.07 31.65
C LYS A 196 -14.14 0.32 31.47
N THR A 197 -14.85 0.56 32.57
CA THR A 197 -16.25 0.99 32.52
C THR A 197 -16.35 2.47 32.13
N PRO A 198 -17.38 2.88 31.38
CA PRO A 198 -17.60 4.29 31.07
C PRO A 198 -18.00 5.11 32.32
N PRO A 199 -17.87 6.43 32.29
CA PRO A 199 -18.44 7.33 33.29
C PRO A 199 -19.96 7.21 33.42
N ALA A 200 -20.45 7.29 34.67
CA ALA A 200 -21.88 7.17 34.95
C ALA A 200 -22.69 8.29 34.28
N GLY A 201 -23.94 7.99 33.89
CA GLY A 201 -24.88 9.00 33.43
C GLY A 201 -25.05 10.12 34.46
N GLY A 202 -24.71 11.35 34.06
CA GLY A 202 -24.65 12.52 34.93
C GLY A 202 -23.28 12.83 35.55
N SER A 203 -22.18 12.21 35.09
CA SER A 203 -20.81 12.60 35.48
C SER A 203 -20.29 13.81 34.68
N ASP A 204 -19.28 14.52 35.18
CA ASP A 204 -18.80 15.79 34.59
C ASP A 204 -18.09 15.64 33.22
N GLU A 205 -17.50 14.48 32.91
CA GLU A 205 -16.68 14.23 31.72
C GLU A 205 -17.06 12.91 31.03
N LEU A 206 -16.91 12.86 29.70
CA LEU A 206 -16.86 11.66 28.86
C LEU A 206 -15.87 11.91 27.72
N LYS A 207 -15.00 10.93 27.45
CA LYS A 207 -14.09 10.92 26.29
C LYS A 207 -14.44 9.74 25.40
N PHE A 208 -14.90 10.01 24.18
CA PHE A 208 -15.34 8.98 23.26
C PHE A 208 -14.77 9.18 21.86
N LEU A 209 -14.56 8.07 21.15
CA LEU A 209 -14.28 8.06 19.72
C LEU A 209 -15.58 7.81 18.96
N ALA A 210 -15.73 8.41 17.77
CA ALA A 210 -16.86 8.15 16.89
C ALA A 210 -16.41 8.15 15.42
N PHE A 211 -16.97 7.24 14.61
CA PHE A 211 -16.67 7.07 13.19
C PHE A 211 -17.71 6.14 12.52
N GLY A 212 -17.82 6.19 11.19
CA GLY A 212 -18.55 5.22 10.38
C GLY A 212 -17.71 4.71 9.20
N ASP A 213 -18.27 3.77 8.44
CA ASP A 213 -17.72 3.32 7.16
C ASP A 213 -16.36 2.62 7.32
N MET A 214 -16.30 1.78 8.35
CA MET A 214 -15.21 0.85 8.61
C MET A 214 -15.56 -0.48 7.96
N GLY A 215 -14.54 -1.23 7.57
CA GLY A 215 -14.73 -2.63 7.28
C GLY A 215 -13.58 -3.46 7.77
N LYS A 216 -13.28 -4.48 6.97
CA LYS A 216 -12.44 -5.60 7.36
C LYS A 216 -11.01 -5.47 6.87
N ALA A 217 -10.09 -5.96 7.69
CA ALA A 217 -8.72 -6.23 7.33
C ALA A 217 -8.30 -7.52 8.04
N PRO A 218 -7.81 -8.54 7.31
CA PRO A 218 -7.20 -9.71 7.93
C PRO A 218 -5.90 -9.28 8.62
N LEU A 219 -5.61 -9.85 9.80
CA LEU A 219 -4.31 -9.64 10.47
C LEU A 219 -3.18 -10.45 9.81
N ASP A 220 -3.50 -11.38 8.90
CA ASP A 220 -2.56 -12.07 8.03
C ASP A 220 -2.44 -11.35 6.67
N PRO A 221 -1.25 -10.85 6.27
CA PRO A 221 -1.05 -10.20 4.98
C PRO A 221 -1.10 -11.14 3.77
N SER A 222 -1.41 -12.45 3.91
CA SER A 222 -1.57 -13.36 2.76
C SER A 222 -2.94 -13.30 2.07
N ALA A 223 -3.93 -12.63 2.66
CA ALA A 223 -5.30 -12.58 2.13
C ALA A 223 -5.48 -11.39 1.16
N GLU A 224 -4.93 -11.51 -0.04
CA GLU A 224 -4.79 -10.42 -1.05
C GLU A 224 -6.11 -9.89 -1.69
N HIS A 225 -7.29 -10.22 -1.15
CA HIS A 225 -8.57 -9.63 -1.57
C HIS A 225 -9.39 -9.17 -0.36
N TYR A 226 -10.03 -8.01 -0.51
CA TYR A 226 -10.79 -7.29 0.54
C TYR A 226 -10.00 -6.78 1.76
N ILE A 227 -8.68 -6.66 1.70
CA ILE A 227 -7.95 -5.81 2.67
C ILE A 227 -8.42 -4.36 2.49
N GLN A 228 -8.99 -3.75 3.53
CA GLN A 228 -9.25 -2.32 3.61
C GLN A 228 -8.15 -1.66 4.47
N PRO A 229 -7.08 -1.09 3.89
CA PRO A 229 -5.91 -0.68 4.66
C PRO A 229 -6.21 0.46 5.65
N GLY A 230 -7.20 1.30 5.31
CA GLY A 230 -7.69 2.33 6.21
C GLY A 230 -8.22 1.76 7.52
N SER A 231 -8.98 0.66 7.48
CA SER A 231 -9.56 0.08 8.70
C SER A 231 -8.52 -0.58 9.60
N LEU A 232 -7.43 -1.11 9.05
CA LEU A 232 -6.28 -1.55 9.85
C LEU A 232 -5.56 -0.35 10.52
N LEU A 233 -5.34 0.74 9.79
CA LEU A 233 -4.69 1.95 10.31
C LEU A 233 -5.55 2.65 11.38
N VAL A 234 -6.86 2.76 11.15
CA VAL A 234 -7.83 3.35 12.09
C VAL A 234 -7.97 2.48 13.33
N THR A 235 -8.05 1.14 13.19
CA THR A 235 -8.05 0.23 14.35
C THR A 235 -6.79 0.41 15.20
N LYS A 236 -5.62 0.54 14.57
CA LYS A 236 -4.38 0.79 15.32
C LYS A 236 -4.41 2.12 16.06
N ALA A 237 -4.84 3.21 15.40
CA ALA A 237 -4.97 4.51 16.06
C ALA A 237 -5.97 4.49 17.23
N MET A 238 -7.07 3.75 17.11
CA MET A 238 -7.99 3.52 18.21
C MET A 238 -7.35 2.73 19.35
N ALA A 239 -6.54 1.71 19.05
CA ALA A 239 -5.82 0.94 20.07
C ALA A 239 -4.81 1.82 20.81
N ASP A 240 -4.03 2.64 20.11
CA ASP A 240 -3.06 3.56 20.70
C ASP A 240 -3.75 4.58 21.66
N GLU A 241 -4.95 5.08 21.33
CA GLU A 241 -5.75 5.97 22.20
C GLU A 241 -6.49 5.25 23.35
N VAL A 242 -6.88 4.00 23.16
CA VAL A 242 -7.49 3.16 24.22
C VAL A 242 -6.43 2.75 25.25
N ASP A 243 -5.26 2.30 24.80
CA ASP A 243 -4.12 1.90 25.65
C ASP A 243 -3.55 3.08 26.45
N SER A 244 -3.68 4.32 25.94
CA SER A 244 -3.33 5.52 26.70
C SER A 244 -4.27 5.81 27.89
N GLY A 245 -5.43 5.13 27.94
CA GLY A 245 -6.47 5.33 28.94
C GLY A 245 -7.37 6.56 28.72
N ASN A 246 -7.13 7.33 27.65
CA ASN A 246 -7.88 8.56 27.34
C ASN A 246 -9.29 8.29 26.82
N VAL A 247 -9.59 7.10 26.30
CA VAL A 247 -10.92 6.73 25.80
C VAL A 247 -11.75 6.04 26.88
N ASP A 248 -13.02 6.40 27.00
CA ASP A 248 -14.03 5.72 27.83
C ASP A 248 -14.94 4.82 26.98
N SER A 249 -15.23 5.23 25.74
CA SER A 249 -16.21 4.57 24.85
C SER A 249 -15.91 4.80 23.37
N ILE A 250 -16.38 3.88 22.53
CA ILE A 250 -16.32 3.95 21.07
C ILE A 250 -17.75 3.91 20.51
N PHE A 251 -18.06 4.73 19.51
CA PHE A 251 -19.35 4.77 18.79
C PHE A 251 -19.14 4.58 17.28
N HIS A 252 -19.49 3.39 16.80
CA HIS A 252 -19.34 2.99 15.40
C HIS A 252 -20.68 3.11 14.65
N ILE A 253 -20.84 4.12 13.79
CA ILE A 253 -22.15 4.63 13.37
C ILE A 253 -22.62 4.14 11.99
N GLY A 254 -22.65 2.82 11.84
CA GLY A 254 -23.15 2.11 10.66
C GLY A 254 -22.11 1.94 9.55
N ASP A 255 -22.37 0.93 8.71
CA ASP A 255 -21.42 0.34 7.75
C ASP A 255 -20.17 -0.13 8.49
N ILE A 256 -20.31 -1.32 9.08
CA ILE A 256 -19.48 -1.83 10.17
C ILE A 256 -18.38 -2.76 9.68
N SER A 257 -18.73 -3.68 8.78
CA SER A 257 -17.84 -4.74 8.31
C SER A 257 -17.70 -4.78 6.79
N TYR A 258 -18.69 -4.23 6.07
CA TYR A 258 -18.94 -4.52 4.65
C TYR A 258 -18.88 -6.03 4.36
N ALA A 259 -19.51 -6.84 5.21
CA ALA A 259 -19.70 -8.27 4.98
C ALA A 259 -20.61 -8.53 3.76
N THR A 260 -21.70 -7.78 3.62
CA THR A 260 -22.55 -7.74 2.41
C THR A 260 -23.04 -9.12 1.94
N GLY A 261 -23.45 -9.97 2.89
CA GLY A 261 -23.94 -11.33 2.70
C GLY A 261 -22.87 -12.41 2.76
N PHE A 262 -21.59 -12.05 2.84
CA PHE A 262 -20.48 -12.98 3.05
C PHE A 262 -20.14 -13.05 4.54
N LEU A 263 -20.70 -14.04 5.26
CA LEU A 263 -20.70 -14.00 6.72
C LEU A 263 -19.34 -14.21 7.38
N VAL A 264 -18.41 -14.90 6.72
CA VAL A 264 -17.01 -15.07 7.18
C VAL A 264 -16.27 -13.74 7.35
N GLU A 265 -16.75 -12.68 6.68
CA GLU A 265 -16.19 -11.35 6.75
C GLU A 265 -16.45 -10.65 8.09
N TRP A 266 -17.49 -11.08 8.82
CA TRP A 266 -17.70 -10.67 10.21
C TRP A 266 -16.60 -11.22 11.12
N ASP A 267 -16.09 -12.42 10.88
CA ASP A 267 -15.04 -13.02 11.71
C ASP A 267 -13.72 -12.22 11.60
N PHE A 268 -13.36 -11.80 10.39
CA PHE A 268 -12.21 -10.90 10.18
C PHE A 268 -12.43 -9.53 10.83
N PHE A 269 -13.63 -8.95 10.76
CA PHE A 269 -13.94 -7.70 11.43
C PHE A 269 -13.90 -7.81 12.96
N LEU A 270 -14.51 -8.84 13.54
CA LEU A 270 -14.51 -9.11 14.98
C LEU A 270 -13.07 -9.33 15.50
N HIS A 271 -12.25 -10.07 14.75
CA HIS A 271 -10.84 -10.25 15.06
C HIS A 271 -10.05 -8.93 14.99
N LEU A 272 -10.30 -8.11 13.98
CA LEU A 272 -9.70 -6.78 13.84
C LEU A 272 -10.02 -5.87 15.04
N ILE A 273 -11.29 -5.75 15.46
CA ILE A 273 -11.67 -4.86 16.58
C ILE A 273 -11.36 -5.43 17.97
N THR A 274 -10.97 -6.70 18.10
CA THR A 274 -10.72 -7.36 19.39
C THR A 274 -9.79 -6.56 20.34
N PRO A 275 -8.68 -5.94 19.88
CA PRO A 275 -7.78 -5.16 20.76
C PRO A 275 -8.42 -3.91 21.40
N VAL A 276 -9.49 -3.36 20.82
CA VAL A 276 -10.21 -2.19 21.35
C VAL A 276 -11.53 -2.55 22.03
N ALA A 277 -12.31 -3.45 21.42
CA ALA A 277 -13.62 -3.87 21.92
C ALA A 277 -13.56 -4.75 23.18
N SER A 278 -12.39 -5.33 23.48
CA SER A 278 -12.13 -6.02 24.77
C SER A 278 -11.77 -5.08 25.92
N GLN A 279 -11.45 -3.80 25.64
CA GLN A 279 -10.90 -2.86 26.62
C GLN A 279 -11.86 -1.71 27.02
N VAL A 280 -12.68 -1.22 26.10
CA VAL A 280 -13.67 -0.14 26.33
C VAL A 280 -15.03 -0.49 25.72
N SER A 281 -16.11 0.21 26.10
CA SER A 281 -17.43 -0.08 25.55
C SER A 281 -17.52 0.28 24.06
N TYR A 282 -17.83 -0.70 23.22
CA TYR A 282 -17.97 -0.55 21.76
C TYR A 282 -19.45 -0.50 21.36
N MET A 283 -19.98 0.70 21.18
CA MET A 283 -21.38 0.97 20.82
C MET A 283 -21.54 1.05 19.30
N THR A 284 -22.65 0.56 18.75
CA THR A 284 -22.87 0.54 17.29
C THR A 284 -24.21 1.13 16.86
N ALA A 285 -24.28 1.72 15.67
CA ALA A 285 -25.50 1.95 14.89
C ALA A 285 -25.48 1.08 13.63
N ILE A 286 -26.63 0.83 13.01
CA ILE A 286 -26.75 -0.01 11.80
C ILE A 286 -26.68 0.85 10.52
N GLY A 287 -25.91 0.43 9.52
CA GLY A 287 -25.82 1.07 8.20
C GLY A 287 -26.51 0.27 7.09
N ASN A 288 -26.42 0.77 5.86
CA ASN A 288 -27.05 0.12 4.70
C ASN A 288 -26.33 -1.16 4.28
N HIS A 289 -25.03 -1.30 4.54
CA HIS A 289 -24.31 -2.56 4.30
C HIS A 289 -24.57 -3.64 5.37
N GLU A 290 -25.28 -3.31 6.45
CA GLU A 290 -25.90 -4.32 7.34
C GLU A 290 -27.38 -4.58 7.00
N ARG A 291 -28.15 -3.56 6.59
CA ARG A 291 -29.62 -3.64 6.52
C ARG A 291 -30.25 -3.67 5.12
N ASP A 292 -29.73 -2.94 4.15
CA ASP A 292 -30.51 -2.65 2.94
C ASP A 292 -30.60 -3.83 1.99
N TYR A 293 -31.83 -4.22 1.68
CA TYR A 293 -32.10 -5.23 0.67
C TYR A 293 -33.49 -5.05 0.04
N ILE A 294 -33.68 -5.60 -1.16
CA ILE A 294 -34.89 -5.40 -1.95
C ILE A 294 -36.05 -6.25 -1.40
N GLY A 295 -37.14 -5.57 -1.03
CA GLY A 295 -38.41 -6.19 -0.62
C GLY A 295 -38.52 -6.57 0.86
N THR A 296 -37.64 -6.04 1.72
CA THR A 296 -37.43 -6.53 3.09
C THR A 296 -37.94 -5.62 4.20
N GLY A 297 -38.43 -4.42 3.84
CA GLY A 297 -38.88 -3.42 4.80
C GLY A 297 -37.80 -2.45 5.28
N SER A 298 -36.63 -2.38 4.60
CA SER A 298 -35.84 -1.14 4.64
C SER A 298 -36.58 0.00 3.94
N VAL A 299 -36.31 1.24 4.39
CA VAL A 299 -36.71 2.48 3.72
C VAL A 299 -36.05 2.61 2.34
N TYR A 300 -34.80 2.14 2.23
CA TYR A 300 -33.98 2.25 1.03
C TYR A 300 -33.84 0.88 0.38
N THR A 301 -34.49 0.69 -0.76
CA THR A 301 -34.51 -0.60 -1.47
C THR A 301 -33.29 -0.75 -2.40
N THR A 302 -32.10 -0.53 -1.86
CA THR A 302 -30.83 -0.94 -2.48
C THR A 302 -30.51 -2.40 -2.08
N PRO A 303 -29.52 -3.05 -2.70
CA PRO A 303 -29.10 -4.41 -2.34
C PRO A 303 -27.87 -4.44 -1.41
N ASP A 304 -27.55 -3.33 -0.75
CA ASP A 304 -26.19 -3.05 -0.22
C ASP A 304 -25.72 -4.03 0.87
N SER A 305 -26.65 -4.56 1.68
CA SER A 305 -26.34 -5.59 2.69
C SER A 305 -26.15 -7.00 2.13
N GLY A 306 -26.33 -7.20 0.81
CA GLY A 306 -26.32 -8.51 0.16
C GLY A 306 -27.42 -9.48 0.62
N GLY A 307 -28.23 -9.13 1.62
CA GLY A 307 -29.31 -9.97 2.16
C GLY A 307 -29.26 -10.24 3.66
N GLU A 308 -28.27 -9.70 4.37
CA GLU A 308 -28.14 -9.86 5.84
C GLU A 308 -29.30 -9.24 6.62
N CYS A 309 -29.86 -8.13 6.12
CA CYS A 309 -31.05 -7.47 6.68
C CYS A 309 -30.97 -7.08 8.17
N GLY A 310 -29.75 -6.95 8.71
CA GLY A 310 -29.46 -6.71 10.12
C GLY A 310 -29.27 -7.95 10.97
N VAL A 311 -29.54 -9.18 10.48
CA VAL A 311 -29.59 -10.37 11.33
C VAL A 311 -28.23 -10.75 11.93
N ALA A 312 -27.14 -10.60 11.16
CA ALA A 312 -25.78 -10.80 11.68
C ALA A 312 -25.42 -9.70 12.69
N TYR A 313 -25.61 -8.43 12.33
CA TYR A 313 -25.44 -7.26 13.20
C TYR A 313 -26.18 -7.41 14.54
N GLU A 314 -27.48 -7.67 14.50
CA GLU A 314 -28.36 -7.83 15.66
C GLU A 314 -28.00 -9.06 16.54
N THR A 315 -27.11 -9.95 16.08
CA THR A 315 -26.65 -11.12 16.85
C THR A 315 -25.24 -10.92 17.40
N TYR A 316 -24.31 -10.39 16.60
CA TYR A 316 -22.95 -10.07 17.05
C TYR A 316 -22.88 -8.82 17.94
N PHE A 317 -23.78 -7.85 17.72
CA PHE A 317 -23.85 -6.59 18.48
C PHE A 317 -25.21 -6.46 19.20
N PRO A 318 -25.43 -7.20 20.30
CA PRO A 318 -26.66 -7.16 21.10
C PRO A 318 -26.76 -5.89 21.95
N MET A 319 -26.94 -4.75 21.26
CA MET A 319 -27.14 -3.41 21.81
C MET A 319 -28.36 -3.32 22.75
N PRO A 320 -28.52 -2.26 23.58
CA PRO A 320 -29.61 -2.13 24.56
C PRO A 320 -30.96 -1.73 23.93
N THR A 321 -31.36 -2.41 22.86
CA THR A 321 -32.53 -2.12 22.04
C THR A 321 -33.86 -2.56 22.69
N PRO A 322 -35.01 -1.98 22.28
CA PRO A 322 -36.34 -2.42 22.73
C PRO A 322 -36.71 -3.85 22.31
N ALA A 323 -36.20 -4.31 21.16
CA ALA A 323 -36.33 -5.64 20.61
C ALA A 323 -35.17 -5.91 19.62
N LYS A 324 -35.00 -7.16 19.17
CA LYS A 324 -33.93 -7.53 18.23
C LYS A 324 -34.11 -6.79 16.88
N ASP A 325 -35.32 -6.87 16.33
CA ASP A 325 -35.79 -6.25 15.08
C ASP A 325 -35.89 -4.70 15.11
N LYS A 326 -35.35 -4.06 16.15
CA LYS A 326 -35.52 -2.62 16.44
C LYS A 326 -34.18 -2.01 16.83
N PRO A 327 -33.21 -1.89 15.90
CA PRO A 327 -31.81 -1.52 16.17
C PRO A 327 -31.57 -0.05 16.56
N TRP A 328 -32.55 0.61 17.17
CA TRP A 328 -32.47 1.95 17.75
C TRP A 328 -32.53 1.88 19.28
N TYR A 329 -31.73 2.68 19.97
CA TYR A 329 -31.61 2.66 21.43
C TYR A 329 -31.05 3.99 21.95
N SER A 330 -31.06 4.16 23.27
CA SER A 330 -30.42 5.29 23.94
C SER A 330 -29.57 4.85 25.11
N ILE A 331 -28.55 5.65 25.44
CA ILE A 331 -27.64 5.39 26.55
C ILE A 331 -27.13 6.70 27.16
N GLU A 332 -27.08 6.75 28.50
CA GLU A 332 -26.46 7.84 29.26
C GLU A 332 -25.02 7.45 29.64
N GLN A 333 -24.03 8.22 29.16
CA GLN A 333 -22.60 8.07 29.51
C GLN A 333 -22.02 9.45 29.82
N GLY A 334 -21.38 9.59 30.98
CA GLY A 334 -20.91 10.89 31.49
C GLY A 334 -22.01 11.97 31.40
N PRO A 335 -21.73 13.18 30.86
CA PRO A 335 -22.70 14.27 30.75
C PRO A 335 -23.60 14.17 29.51
N VAL A 336 -23.61 13.04 28.80
CA VAL A 336 -24.21 12.88 27.47
C VAL A 336 -25.33 11.84 27.47
N HIS A 337 -26.48 12.20 26.89
CA HIS A 337 -27.48 11.25 26.40
C HIS A 337 -27.26 11.05 24.91
N PHE A 338 -27.05 9.80 24.50
CA PHE A 338 -26.99 9.41 23.09
C PHE A 338 -28.34 8.83 22.67
N THR A 339 -28.92 9.36 21.59
CA THR A 339 -30.06 8.75 20.88
C THR A 339 -29.54 8.16 19.58
N VAL A 340 -29.48 6.82 19.50
CA VAL A 340 -28.97 6.05 18.35
C VAL A 340 -30.15 5.52 17.54
N ILE A 341 -30.16 5.80 16.24
CA ILE A 341 -31.23 5.40 15.31
C ILE A 341 -30.72 4.54 14.15
N SER A 342 -31.64 3.84 13.51
CA SER A 342 -31.42 3.27 12.18
C SER A 342 -32.04 4.19 11.13
N THR A 343 -31.20 4.82 10.31
CA THR A 343 -31.67 5.52 9.10
C THR A 343 -32.33 4.58 8.08
N GLU A 344 -31.97 3.29 8.12
CA GLU A 344 -32.47 2.25 7.21
C GLU A 344 -33.84 1.67 7.62
N HIS A 345 -34.37 2.08 8.78
CA HIS A 345 -35.70 1.69 9.26
C HIS A 345 -36.64 2.89 9.18
N GLU A 346 -37.94 2.63 9.02
CA GLU A 346 -38.95 3.67 8.82
C GLU A 346 -38.88 4.73 9.94
N TRP A 347 -38.80 5.99 9.53
CA TRP A 347 -38.56 7.18 10.37
C TRP A 347 -39.66 8.24 10.19
N SER A 348 -40.71 7.93 9.40
CA SER A 348 -41.87 8.81 9.18
C SER A 348 -42.56 9.23 10.48
N GLU A 349 -43.32 10.33 10.43
CA GLU A 349 -44.00 10.89 11.62
C GLU A 349 -44.99 9.92 12.31
N ASP A 350 -45.43 8.87 11.61
CA ASP A 350 -46.32 7.80 12.07
C ASP A 350 -45.60 6.45 12.37
N SER A 351 -44.26 6.43 12.29
CA SER A 351 -43.44 5.24 12.55
C SER A 351 -43.21 4.93 14.04
N GLU A 352 -42.97 3.65 14.36
CA GLU A 352 -42.61 3.26 15.74
C GLU A 352 -41.27 3.87 16.19
N GLN A 353 -40.29 3.98 15.29
CA GLN A 353 -39.01 4.62 15.59
C GLN A 353 -39.18 6.12 15.88
N TYR A 354 -40.07 6.83 15.18
CA TYR A 354 -40.31 8.26 15.43
C TYR A 354 -41.06 8.53 16.73
N GLU A 355 -42.09 7.75 17.06
CA GLU A 355 -42.73 7.83 18.38
C GLU A 355 -41.78 7.38 19.52
N TRP A 356 -40.87 6.45 19.25
CA TRP A 356 -39.79 6.11 20.18
C TRP A 356 -38.81 7.28 20.37
N MET A 357 -38.31 7.90 19.30
CA MET A 357 -37.40 9.08 19.38
C MET A 357 -38.06 10.22 20.17
N LYS A 358 -39.32 10.54 19.87
CA LYS A 358 -40.10 11.56 20.60
C LYS A 358 -40.19 11.25 22.10
N LYS A 359 -40.41 9.99 22.46
CA LYS A 359 -40.51 9.54 23.84
C LYS A 359 -39.16 9.52 24.56
N ASP A 360 -38.09 9.12 23.86
CA ASP A 360 -36.72 9.13 24.37
C ASP A 360 -36.28 10.56 24.70
N MET A 361 -36.30 11.46 23.72
CA MET A 361 -35.89 12.86 23.89
C MET A 361 -36.72 13.60 24.93
N ALA A 362 -38.03 13.37 24.99
CA ALA A 362 -38.91 13.96 26.00
C ALA A 362 -38.71 13.38 27.43
N SER A 363 -37.90 12.33 27.59
CA SER A 363 -37.59 11.73 28.90
C SER A 363 -36.26 12.18 29.51
N ILE A 364 -35.41 12.88 28.74
CA ILE A 364 -34.05 13.25 29.13
C ILE A 364 -34.05 14.25 30.29
N ASP A 365 -33.38 13.89 31.39
CA ASP A 365 -33.08 14.81 32.47
C ASP A 365 -31.85 15.67 32.12
N ARG A 366 -32.08 16.75 31.35
CA ARG A 366 -31.06 17.73 30.94
C ARG A 366 -30.34 18.44 32.12
N SER A 367 -30.73 18.17 33.38
CA SER A 367 -29.95 18.59 34.56
C SER A 367 -28.86 17.61 34.99
N LYS A 368 -28.86 16.39 34.43
CA LYS A 368 -27.82 15.37 34.59
C LYS A 368 -26.99 15.23 33.32
N THR A 369 -27.65 14.99 32.19
CA THR A 369 -27.02 14.87 30.87
C THR A 369 -27.30 16.16 30.08
N PRO A 370 -26.52 17.24 30.29
CA PRO A 370 -26.76 18.53 29.63
C PRO A 370 -26.53 18.49 28.11
N TRP A 371 -25.92 17.43 27.57
CA TRP A 371 -25.69 17.24 26.13
C TRP A 371 -26.59 16.12 25.58
N LEU A 372 -27.13 16.36 24.38
CA LEU A 372 -27.84 15.35 23.58
C LEU A 372 -27.13 15.18 22.24
N ILE A 373 -26.60 13.97 22.00
CA ILE A 373 -26.03 13.58 20.72
C ILE A 373 -27.01 12.65 20.01
N PHE A 374 -27.41 13.03 18.81
CA PHE A 374 -28.21 12.19 17.91
C PHE A 374 -27.29 11.51 16.90
N THR A 375 -27.51 10.23 16.60
CA THR A 375 -26.69 9.55 15.59
C THR A 375 -27.45 8.46 14.84
N GLY A 376 -27.11 8.31 13.57
CA GLY A 376 -27.51 7.25 12.66
C GLY A 376 -26.47 7.14 11.55
N HIS A 377 -26.78 6.47 10.45
CA HIS A 377 -25.82 6.26 9.38
C HIS A 377 -25.91 7.34 8.28
N ARG A 378 -27.04 7.43 7.54
CA ARG A 378 -27.20 8.33 6.38
C ARG A 378 -27.40 9.82 6.76
N PRO A 379 -26.63 10.78 6.21
CA PRO A 379 -26.65 12.17 6.66
C PRO A 379 -27.84 13.02 6.18
N MET A 380 -28.22 13.99 7.02
CA MET A 380 -29.14 15.08 6.64
C MET A 380 -28.47 16.18 5.80
N TYR A 381 -27.14 16.29 5.88
CA TYR A 381 -26.32 17.31 5.21
C TYR A 381 -24.97 16.73 4.77
N SER A 382 -24.66 16.87 3.48
CA SER A 382 -23.32 16.65 2.91
C SER A 382 -23.18 17.46 1.60
N SER A 383 -21.95 17.80 1.24
CA SER A 383 -21.55 18.27 -0.09
C SER A 383 -21.87 17.26 -1.20
N SER A 384 -21.90 15.96 -0.87
CA SER A 384 -22.32 14.86 -1.74
C SER A 384 -23.85 14.80 -1.83
N LYS A 385 -24.40 15.50 -2.83
CA LYS A 385 -25.87 15.66 -3.02
C LYS A 385 -26.63 14.37 -3.31
N SER A 386 -25.95 13.27 -3.62
CA SER A 386 -26.54 11.94 -3.81
C SER A 386 -26.93 11.25 -2.50
N SER A 387 -26.29 11.60 -1.39
CA SER A 387 -26.30 10.79 -0.16
C SER A 387 -27.23 11.34 0.94
N VAL A 388 -28.16 12.24 0.59
CA VAL A 388 -29.03 12.96 1.53
C VAL A 388 -30.51 12.82 1.14
N ASP A 389 -31.30 12.07 1.92
CA ASP A 389 -32.75 11.97 1.71
C ASP A 389 -33.50 13.14 2.34
N ARG A 390 -34.04 14.03 1.50
CA ARG A 390 -34.83 15.19 1.93
C ARG A 390 -36.18 14.83 2.58
N LYS A 391 -36.66 13.59 2.49
CA LYS A 391 -37.81 13.13 3.29
C LYS A 391 -37.42 12.92 4.75
N PHE A 392 -36.32 12.20 5.01
CA PHE A 392 -35.74 11.99 6.34
C PHE A 392 -35.44 13.33 7.02
N VAL A 393 -34.76 14.24 6.31
CA VAL A 393 -34.53 15.62 6.80
C VAL A 393 -35.87 16.28 7.19
N LYS A 394 -36.86 16.29 6.30
CA LYS A 394 -38.14 16.96 6.56
C LYS A 394 -38.90 16.38 7.76
N ALA A 395 -38.85 15.07 7.98
CA ALA A 395 -39.54 14.41 9.08
C ALA A 395 -38.80 14.60 10.42
N VAL A 396 -37.48 14.40 10.45
CA VAL A 396 -36.71 14.27 11.69
C VAL A 396 -36.00 15.57 12.10
N GLU A 397 -35.56 16.42 11.17
CA GLU A 397 -34.89 17.70 11.52
C GLU A 397 -35.73 18.62 12.44
N PRO A 398 -37.07 18.76 12.28
CA PRO A 398 -37.89 19.53 13.22
C PRO A 398 -37.88 18.94 14.63
N LEU A 399 -37.85 17.60 14.76
CA LEU A 399 -37.79 16.92 16.05
C LEU A 399 -36.45 17.18 16.75
N LEU A 400 -35.33 17.19 16.01
CA LEU A 400 -34.01 17.53 16.56
C LEU A 400 -33.96 19.00 17.02
N LEU A 401 -34.60 19.91 16.27
CA LEU A 401 -34.69 21.32 16.63
C LEU A 401 -35.49 21.53 17.93
N ASP A 402 -36.71 20.97 18.01
CA ASP A 402 -37.64 21.16 19.14
C ASP A 402 -37.09 20.59 20.45
N ASN A 403 -36.40 19.43 20.41
CA ASN A 403 -35.79 18.81 21.59
C ASN A 403 -34.40 19.35 21.93
N LYS A 404 -33.87 20.29 21.14
CA LYS A 404 -32.55 20.92 21.31
C LYS A 404 -31.37 19.93 21.31
N VAL A 405 -31.33 19.09 20.28
CA VAL A 405 -30.18 18.22 19.99
C VAL A 405 -28.94 19.08 19.75
N ASP A 406 -27.85 18.79 20.45
CA ASP A 406 -26.66 19.62 20.41
C ASP A 406 -25.74 19.27 19.22
N LEU A 407 -25.51 17.97 19.03
CA LEU A 407 -24.66 17.43 17.97
C LEU A 407 -25.35 16.25 17.28
N VAL A 408 -25.16 16.15 15.97
CA VAL A 408 -25.62 15.07 15.12
C VAL A 408 -24.43 14.42 14.42
N LEU A 409 -24.31 13.10 14.49
CA LEU A 409 -23.21 12.33 13.89
C LEU A 409 -23.74 11.30 12.86
N PHE A 410 -23.13 11.29 11.67
CA PHE A 410 -23.46 10.41 10.54
C PHE A 410 -22.20 9.81 9.88
N GLY A 411 -22.31 8.59 9.35
CA GLY A 411 -21.30 7.98 8.46
C GLY A 411 -21.65 8.24 6.99
N HIS A 412 -21.71 7.17 6.21
CA HIS A 412 -22.29 6.99 4.87
C HIS A 412 -21.67 7.76 3.69
N VAL A 413 -20.91 8.81 3.97
CA VAL A 413 -20.16 9.56 2.94
C VAL A 413 -18.71 9.53 3.37
N HIS A 414 -17.81 9.15 2.46
CA HIS A 414 -16.48 8.69 2.85
C HIS A 414 -15.50 9.85 3.08
N ASN A 415 -15.89 10.82 3.91
CA ASN A 415 -15.17 12.06 4.15
C ASN A 415 -15.37 12.57 5.59
N TYR A 416 -14.79 13.74 5.88
CA TYR A 416 -15.16 14.56 7.03
C TYR A 416 -15.88 15.83 6.55
N GLU A 417 -17.11 16.05 7.04
CA GLU A 417 -17.80 17.32 6.91
C GLU A 417 -18.36 17.76 8.26
N ARG A 418 -18.44 19.08 8.51
CA ARG A 418 -19.12 19.64 9.67
C ARG A 418 -19.87 20.91 9.30
N THR A 419 -21.13 20.99 9.69
CA THR A 419 -21.99 22.14 9.44
C THR A 419 -21.78 23.25 10.48
N CYS A 420 -22.23 24.46 10.17
CA CYS A 420 -22.61 25.40 11.23
C CYS A 420 -23.91 24.90 11.93
N SER A 421 -24.44 25.62 12.94
CA SER A 421 -25.78 25.30 13.47
C SER A 421 -26.81 25.51 12.36
N VAL A 422 -27.42 24.42 11.87
CA VAL A 422 -28.14 24.38 10.59
C VAL A 422 -29.57 23.88 10.75
N TYR A 423 -30.50 24.51 10.03
CA TYR A 423 -31.90 24.08 9.96
C TYR A 423 -32.51 24.47 8.61
N GLY A 424 -33.18 23.54 7.93
CA GLY A 424 -33.89 23.79 6.67
C GLY A 424 -33.03 24.41 5.57
N ASP A 425 -31.85 23.83 5.30
CA ASP A 425 -30.82 24.33 4.38
C ASP A 425 -30.27 25.74 4.71
N LYS A 426 -30.43 26.21 5.96
CA LYS A 426 -29.95 27.53 6.39
C LYS A 426 -29.04 27.44 7.61
N CYS A 427 -27.89 28.09 7.47
CA CYS A 427 -27.01 28.39 8.59
C CYS A 427 -27.68 29.42 9.51
N LEU A 428 -28.05 29.03 10.73
CA LEU A 428 -28.67 29.90 11.73
C LEU A 428 -27.61 30.55 12.65
N ALA A 429 -26.57 29.81 13.01
CA ALA A 429 -25.41 30.33 13.74
C ALA A 429 -24.11 29.70 13.26
N MET A 430 -23.13 30.53 12.90
CA MET A 430 -21.75 30.09 12.65
C MET A 430 -21.06 29.81 14.00
N PRO A 431 -20.14 28.83 14.09
CA PRO A 431 -19.25 28.70 15.23
C PRO A 431 -18.42 29.97 15.41
N ARG A 432 -18.04 30.27 16.65
CA ARG A 432 -17.04 31.30 16.96
C ARG A 432 -15.70 30.60 17.20
N LYS A 433 -14.62 31.16 16.68
CA LYS A 433 -13.27 30.77 17.10
C LYS A 433 -13.07 31.18 18.56
N ASP A 434 -12.59 30.26 19.39
CA ASP A 434 -12.11 30.56 20.73
C ASP A 434 -10.69 31.18 20.69
N GLU A 435 -10.06 31.36 21.84
CA GLU A 435 -8.68 31.86 21.95
C GLU A 435 -7.61 30.91 21.37
N ASN A 436 -7.98 29.66 21.07
CA ASN A 436 -7.10 28.61 20.54
C ASN A 436 -7.36 28.29 19.05
N GLY A 437 -8.35 28.93 18.42
CA GLY A 437 -8.74 28.64 17.04
C GLY A 437 -9.69 27.44 16.88
N VAL A 438 -10.25 26.92 17.97
CA VAL A 438 -11.27 25.86 17.98
C VAL A 438 -12.65 26.43 17.64
N ASP A 439 -13.43 25.72 16.82
CA ASP A 439 -14.81 26.11 16.50
C ASP A 439 -15.74 25.83 17.68
N THR A 440 -16.07 26.88 18.42
CA THR A 440 -16.97 26.82 19.58
C THR A 440 -18.41 27.16 19.18
N TYR A 441 -19.34 26.28 19.54
CA TYR A 441 -20.77 26.47 19.32
C TYR A 441 -21.45 26.88 20.64
N ASP A 442 -21.81 28.15 20.74
CA ASP A 442 -22.40 28.76 21.95
C ASP A 442 -23.89 28.40 22.10
N HIS A 443 -24.17 27.18 22.56
CA HIS A 443 -25.52 26.65 22.76
C HIS A 443 -26.27 27.29 23.96
N THR A 444 -25.65 28.23 24.70
CA THR A 444 -26.33 29.08 25.70
C THR A 444 -27.56 29.78 25.10
N ASN A 445 -27.46 30.19 23.82
CA ASN A 445 -28.58 30.64 23.01
C ASN A 445 -28.78 29.67 21.84
N TYR A 446 -29.13 28.42 22.17
CA TYR A 446 -29.41 27.35 21.22
C TYR A 446 -30.20 27.84 20.00
N SER A 447 -29.65 27.57 18.80
CA SER A 447 -30.18 28.05 17.52
C SER A 447 -30.64 26.91 16.62
N ALA A 448 -29.83 25.88 16.46
CA ALA A 448 -30.11 24.63 15.74
C ALA A 448 -28.97 23.62 16.02
N PRO A 449 -29.14 22.31 15.73
CA PRO A 449 -28.09 21.32 15.95
C PRO A 449 -26.85 21.59 15.08
N VAL A 450 -25.69 21.19 15.58
CA VAL A 450 -24.48 21.02 14.77
C VAL A 450 -24.52 19.63 14.15
N GLN A 451 -24.10 19.46 12.89
CA GLN A 451 -24.03 18.14 12.27
C GLN A 451 -22.62 17.85 11.75
N ALA A 452 -22.19 16.59 11.84
CA ALA A 452 -20.94 16.11 11.28
C ALA A 452 -21.09 14.77 10.56
N VAL A 453 -20.35 14.63 9.46
CA VAL A 453 -20.12 13.41 8.70
C VAL A 453 -18.73 12.89 9.05
N ILE A 454 -18.60 11.61 9.39
CA ILE A 454 -17.38 11.00 9.92
C ILE A 454 -17.09 9.60 9.31
N GLY A 455 -17.49 9.38 8.05
CA GLY A 455 -17.40 8.10 7.34
C GLY A 455 -16.00 7.74 6.81
N MET A 456 -14.94 8.02 7.57
CA MET A 456 -13.55 7.90 7.08
C MET A 456 -12.80 6.66 7.62
N ALA A 457 -13.52 5.68 8.21
CA ALA A 457 -12.89 4.61 8.99
C ALA A 457 -12.28 3.46 8.17
N GLY A 458 -12.38 3.49 6.84
CA GLY A 458 -11.36 2.88 5.99
C GLY A 458 -11.80 2.15 4.73
N PHE A 459 -13.10 2.08 4.42
CA PHE A 459 -13.57 1.45 3.17
C PHE A 459 -12.99 2.14 1.93
N SER A 460 -13.17 3.46 1.82
CA SER A 460 -12.50 4.31 0.83
C SER A 460 -12.45 5.77 1.31
N LEU A 461 -12.10 6.72 0.43
CA LEU A 461 -12.24 8.15 0.70
C LEU A 461 -12.83 8.88 -0.51
N ASP A 462 -13.88 9.66 -0.27
CA ASP A 462 -14.60 10.46 -1.25
C ASP A 462 -13.87 11.76 -1.60
N LYS A 463 -14.05 12.22 -2.84
CA LYS A 463 -13.52 13.51 -3.31
C LYS A 463 -14.59 14.59 -3.31
N PHE A 464 -14.28 15.70 -2.67
CA PHE A 464 -15.10 16.92 -2.76
C PHE A 464 -15.18 17.41 -4.22
N PRO A 465 -16.35 17.91 -4.68
CA PRO A 465 -16.46 18.58 -5.97
C PRO A 465 -15.60 19.85 -6.04
N ASP A 466 -14.97 20.12 -7.19
CA ASP A 466 -13.96 21.19 -7.42
C ASP A 466 -14.42 22.64 -7.13
N HIS A 467 -15.65 22.88 -6.65
CA HIS A 467 -16.32 24.18 -6.58
C HIS A 467 -16.96 24.51 -5.21
N ILE A 468 -16.42 23.98 -4.09
CA ILE A 468 -16.84 24.42 -2.75
C ILE A 468 -16.23 25.80 -2.42
N HIS A 469 -16.84 26.87 -2.96
CA HIS A 469 -16.59 28.23 -2.49
C HIS A 469 -17.16 28.43 -1.09
N LEU A 470 -16.29 28.63 -0.10
CA LEU A 470 -16.66 29.14 1.23
C LEU A 470 -17.30 30.53 1.11
N GLN A 471 -18.64 30.58 1.03
CA GLN A 471 -19.38 31.84 0.89
C GLN A 471 -19.32 32.67 2.16
N ASN A 472 -18.38 33.62 2.22
CA ASN A 472 -18.30 34.58 3.31
C ASN A 472 -18.13 36.03 2.84
N GLN A 473 -19.06 36.51 2.00
CA GLN A 473 -19.36 37.94 1.86
C GLN A 473 -20.76 38.18 1.28
N ARG A 474 -21.53 39.08 1.93
CA ARG A 474 -22.87 39.51 1.47
C ARG A 474 -22.76 40.79 0.63
N VAL A 475 -23.13 40.75 -0.65
CA VAL A 475 -23.61 41.95 -1.38
C VAL A 475 -24.82 41.57 -2.25
N LEU A 476 -25.84 42.42 -2.18
CA LEU A 476 -27.23 42.26 -2.63
C LEU A 476 -27.44 42.00 -4.14
N ASP A 477 -28.47 41.19 -4.41
CA ASP A 477 -29.44 41.14 -5.53
C ASP A 477 -29.27 42.06 -6.76
N LEU A 478 -29.49 41.50 -7.97
CA LEU A 478 -30.40 42.08 -9.00
C LEU A 478 -30.69 41.14 -10.22
N ILE A 479 -31.76 40.33 -10.09
CA ILE A 479 -32.82 40.02 -11.10
C ILE A 479 -32.48 39.47 -12.52
N SER A 480 -32.92 38.20 -12.74
CA SER A 480 -33.53 37.60 -13.95
C SER A 480 -32.70 37.22 -15.21
N PRO A 481 -32.96 36.05 -15.84
CA PRO A 481 -32.33 35.59 -17.10
C PRO A 481 -33.23 35.73 -18.36
N MET A 482 -32.64 35.63 -19.58
CA MET A 482 -33.35 35.17 -20.80
C MET A 482 -32.41 34.75 -21.96
N GLU A 483 -32.53 33.47 -22.35
CA GLU A 483 -32.53 32.84 -23.70
C GLU A 483 -31.77 33.33 -24.98
N LEU A 484 -31.36 32.30 -25.76
CA LEU A 484 -31.34 32.15 -27.24
C LEU A 484 -30.25 32.77 -28.17
N SER A 485 -29.28 31.91 -28.53
CA SER A 485 -29.06 31.34 -29.90
C SER A 485 -28.35 32.08 -31.09
N ILE A 486 -27.41 31.33 -31.72
CA ILE A 486 -27.24 31.06 -33.19
C ILE A 486 -26.40 32.01 -34.13
N PHE A 487 -25.59 31.36 -35.01
CA PHE A 487 -24.93 31.81 -36.29
C PHE A 487 -23.79 32.89 -36.27
N HIS A 488 -22.86 33.02 -37.25
CA HIS A 488 -22.12 32.09 -38.17
C HIS A 488 -21.03 32.86 -39.01
N VAL A 489 -20.02 32.18 -39.60
CA VAL A 489 -19.18 32.61 -40.79
C VAL A 489 -18.16 33.79 -40.55
N SER A 490 -16.96 33.98 -41.18
CA SER A 490 -16.35 33.58 -42.48
C SER A 490 -14.78 33.41 -42.49
N LYS A 491 -14.16 33.29 -43.70
CA LYS A 491 -12.71 33.11 -44.04
C LYS A 491 -12.05 34.44 -44.57
N ILE A 492 -10.88 34.60 -45.26
CA ILE A 492 -9.99 33.80 -46.16
C ILE A 492 -8.56 34.46 -46.25
N PHE A 493 -7.56 33.81 -46.89
CA PHE A 493 -6.25 34.28 -47.45
C PHE A 493 -4.96 34.19 -46.57
N LEU A 494 -3.72 34.03 -47.11
CA LEU A 494 -3.18 34.13 -48.50
C LEU A 494 -2.11 33.03 -48.86
N VAL A 495 -1.72 32.98 -50.13
CA VAL A 495 -0.95 31.95 -50.90
C VAL A 495 0.56 32.27 -51.08
N LEU A 496 1.45 31.26 -51.22
CA LEU A 496 2.53 31.19 -52.26
C LEU A 496 3.33 29.85 -52.30
N LEU A 497 3.98 29.57 -53.44
CA LEU A 497 4.66 28.29 -53.80
C LEU A 497 5.69 28.50 -54.94
N ILE A 498 6.88 27.87 -54.90
CA ILE A 498 7.90 27.87 -56.00
C ILE A 498 8.58 26.47 -56.12
N PHE A 499 9.02 26.12 -57.34
CA PHE A 499 9.52 24.79 -57.78
C PHE A 499 11.06 24.62 -57.76
N SER A 500 11.58 23.38 -57.61
CA SER A 500 12.12 22.56 -58.75
C SER A 500 12.99 21.34 -58.34
N SER A 501 12.81 20.20 -59.05
CA SER A 501 13.72 19.03 -59.32
C SER A 501 14.69 18.46 -58.25
N GLY A 502 14.86 17.13 -58.08
CA GLY A 502 14.20 15.97 -58.70
C GLY A 502 14.96 14.64 -58.50
N PHE A 503 14.23 13.51 -58.49
CA PHE A 503 14.69 12.08 -58.52
C PHE A 503 15.69 11.57 -57.44
N PHE A 504 15.20 10.77 -56.49
CA PHE A 504 15.21 9.30 -56.60
C PHE A 504 14.19 8.66 -55.61
N SER A 505 14.05 7.33 -55.62
CA SER A 505 12.88 6.61 -55.07
C SER A 505 13.17 5.69 -53.88
N SER A 506 12.35 5.79 -52.83
CA SER A 506 11.85 4.62 -52.06
C SER A 506 10.69 5.05 -51.15
N SER A 507 9.68 4.19 -50.99
CA SER A 507 8.49 4.45 -50.17
C SER A 507 8.67 4.03 -48.71
N LEU A 508 8.45 4.95 -47.77
CA LEU A 508 8.07 4.66 -46.38
C LEU A 508 7.42 5.91 -45.78
N SER A 509 6.14 5.83 -45.44
CA SER A 509 5.36 6.94 -44.87
C SER A 509 5.36 6.85 -43.35
N SER A 510 6.24 7.59 -42.69
CA SER A 510 6.26 7.73 -41.23
C SER A 510 5.12 8.63 -40.74
N THR A 511 4.04 8.05 -40.20
CA THR A 511 3.04 8.78 -39.42
C THR A 511 3.40 8.69 -37.93
N LEU A 512 4.01 9.75 -37.41
CA LEU A 512 4.36 9.92 -35.99
C LEU A 512 3.11 10.29 -35.16
N LEU A 513 3.05 9.75 -33.93
CA LEU A 513 1.98 9.92 -32.92
C LEU A 513 0.61 9.34 -33.37
N PRO A 514 -0.09 8.57 -32.50
CA PRO A 514 -0.32 8.91 -31.09
C PRO A 514 0.22 7.86 -30.10
N SER A 515 1.13 8.27 -29.21
CA SER A 515 1.71 7.41 -28.17
C SER A 515 2.15 8.17 -26.90
N LEU A 516 1.72 9.43 -26.74
CA LEU A 516 2.24 10.39 -25.74
C LEU A 516 1.16 10.89 -24.76
N ILE A 517 0.03 10.18 -24.65
CA ILE A 517 -1.11 10.55 -23.78
C ILE A 517 -1.44 9.42 -22.79
N ASP A 518 -1.33 8.14 -23.19
CA ASP A 518 -1.62 6.99 -22.31
C ASP A 518 -0.55 6.76 -21.22
N THR A 519 0.74 6.88 -21.55
CA THR A 519 1.83 6.62 -20.59
C THR A 519 1.76 7.52 -19.35
N THR A 520 1.20 8.72 -19.49
CA THR A 520 0.92 9.65 -18.37
C THR A 520 -0.24 9.24 -17.46
N ILE A 521 -1.07 8.27 -17.85
CA ILE A 521 -2.12 7.69 -17.00
C ILE A 521 -1.52 6.55 -16.17
N GLU A 522 -0.75 5.66 -16.81
CA GLU A 522 -0.04 4.57 -16.11
C GLU A 522 0.99 5.10 -15.10
N HIS A 523 1.86 6.04 -15.50
CA HIS A 523 2.86 6.64 -14.61
C HIS A 523 2.24 7.42 -13.43
N ARG A 524 0.92 7.69 -13.44
CA ARG A 524 0.19 8.26 -12.30
C ARG A 524 -0.43 7.21 -11.38
N ASN A 525 -0.71 6.00 -11.87
CA ASN A 525 -1.30 4.91 -11.09
C ASN A 525 -0.25 4.06 -10.36
N TYR A 526 0.94 3.87 -10.94
CA TYR A 526 1.98 3.00 -10.37
C TYR A 526 2.88 3.67 -9.31
N THR A 527 2.87 5.00 -9.16
CA THR A 527 3.80 5.67 -8.23
C THR A 527 3.45 5.48 -6.75
N ALA A 528 4.48 5.19 -5.92
CA ALA A 528 4.51 5.62 -4.52
C ALA A 528 4.63 7.16 -4.50
N ILE A 529 3.53 7.86 -4.27
CA ILE A 529 3.49 9.33 -4.40
C ILE A 529 4.07 9.99 -3.17
N SER A 530 5.39 10.24 -3.21
CA SER A 530 6.02 11.26 -2.38
C SER A 530 5.52 12.65 -2.78
N GLU A 531 4.94 13.41 -1.85
CA GLU A 531 4.53 14.81 -2.10
C GLU A 531 5.73 15.71 -2.41
N PHE A 532 6.93 15.36 -1.96
CA PHE A 532 8.15 16.12 -2.19
C PHE A 532 8.54 16.23 -3.69
N ARG A 533 7.96 15.38 -4.56
CA ARG A 533 8.04 15.56 -6.02
C ARG A 533 7.38 16.87 -6.50
N LEU A 534 6.47 17.46 -5.71
CA LEU A 534 5.72 18.69 -6.04
C LEU A 534 6.50 19.99 -5.80
N VAL A 535 7.47 20.00 -4.87
CA VAL A 535 8.41 21.11 -4.63
C VAL A 535 9.03 21.60 -5.94
N ASN A 536 9.35 20.61 -6.77
CA ASN A 536 10.00 20.76 -8.06
C ASN A 536 9.04 21.08 -9.22
N ARG A 537 7.76 21.44 -8.99
CA ARG A 537 6.72 21.48 -10.04
C ARG A 537 5.85 22.73 -10.06
N ARG A 538 6.14 23.76 -9.24
CA ARG A 538 5.21 24.88 -8.98
C ARG A 538 5.81 26.29 -8.98
N ARG A 539 4.91 27.29 -9.07
CA ARG A 539 5.25 28.72 -9.14
C ARG A 539 5.42 29.36 -7.78
N LEU A 540 6.65 29.80 -7.50
CA LEU A 540 6.88 30.78 -6.45
C LEU A 540 6.26 32.12 -6.86
N SER A 541 5.27 32.58 -6.09
CA SER A 541 5.09 34.02 -5.85
C SER A 541 6.33 34.54 -5.11
N LEU A 542 6.72 35.79 -5.36
CA LEU A 542 7.79 36.42 -4.58
C LEU A 542 7.36 36.48 -3.12
N CYS A 543 8.17 35.90 -2.23
CA CYS A 543 8.01 36.03 -0.78
C CYS A 543 8.01 37.51 -0.38
N HIS A 544 6.85 38.03 -0.03
CA HIS A 544 6.77 39.21 0.82
C HIS A 544 6.85 38.75 2.28
N ASP A 545 7.62 39.51 3.07
CA ASP A 545 7.96 39.27 4.47
C ASP A 545 8.90 38.09 4.76
N SER A 546 10.17 38.28 4.37
CA SER A 546 11.30 37.68 5.08
C SER A 546 11.33 38.20 6.53
N ASN A 547 10.61 37.57 7.45
CA ASN A 547 10.58 37.96 8.86
C ASN A 547 11.99 37.82 9.47
N PRO A 548 12.65 38.93 9.88
CA PRO A 548 14.04 38.91 10.33
C PRO A 548 14.24 38.20 11.69
N SER A 549 13.14 37.78 12.33
CA SER A 549 13.16 37.03 13.59
C SER A 549 13.47 35.54 13.39
N ILE A 550 13.23 34.98 12.19
CA ILE A 550 13.32 33.53 11.97
C ILE A 550 14.78 33.09 11.88
N HIS A 551 15.21 32.32 12.87
CA HIS A 551 16.55 31.77 12.97
C HIS A 551 16.49 30.24 12.82
N ILE A 552 17.47 29.69 12.08
CA ILE A 552 17.69 28.26 11.98
C ILE A 552 19.06 27.93 12.59
N ASN A 553 19.06 27.02 13.56
CA ASN A 553 20.24 26.53 14.26
C ASN A 553 20.37 25.02 14.01
N VAL A 554 21.60 24.51 14.03
CA VAL A 554 21.88 23.10 13.73
C VAL A 554 22.87 22.52 14.74
N SER A 555 22.60 21.31 15.21
CA SER A 555 23.41 20.58 16.18
C SER A 555 23.62 19.14 15.69
N PRO A 556 24.86 18.72 15.37
CA PRO A 556 26.10 19.51 15.38
C PRO A 556 26.17 20.47 14.18
N GLY A 557 26.56 21.72 14.42
CA GLY A 557 26.58 22.77 13.39
C GLY A 557 27.84 22.82 12.50
N SER A 558 28.83 21.95 12.73
CA SER A 558 30.10 21.94 11.99
C SER A 558 30.91 20.68 12.23
N ASN A 559 31.71 20.25 11.25
CA ASN A 559 32.64 19.11 11.37
C ASN A 559 31.92 17.80 11.73
N ILE A 560 30.78 17.56 11.07
CA ILE A 560 29.95 16.36 11.24
C ILE A 560 30.69 15.12 10.70
N SER A 561 30.41 13.97 11.28
CA SER A 561 31.01 12.67 10.94
C SER A 561 30.39 12.05 9.68
N ASP A 562 30.85 10.87 9.27
CA ASP A 562 30.48 10.29 7.97
C ASP A 562 29.05 9.72 7.90
N GLU A 563 28.45 9.43 9.05
CA GLU A 563 27.03 9.10 9.24
C GLU A 563 26.61 9.67 10.60
N GLU A 564 25.68 10.63 10.62
CA GLU A 564 25.29 11.35 11.84
C GLU A 564 23.82 11.79 11.82
N THR A 565 23.16 11.76 12.99
CA THR A 565 21.84 12.37 13.16
C THR A 565 22.02 13.84 13.51
N VAL A 566 21.60 14.72 12.61
CA VAL A 566 21.72 16.17 12.73
C VAL A 566 20.36 16.76 13.12
N THR A 567 20.29 17.39 14.29
CA THR A 567 19.09 18.11 14.75
C THR A 567 19.09 19.53 14.21
N VAL A 568 18.01 19.92 13.56
CA VAL A 568 17.78 21.26 12.99
C VAL A 568 16.63 21.92 13.74
N THR A 569 16.95 22.97 14.50
CA THR A 569 15.97 23.72 15.30
C THR A 569 15.68 25.05 14.61
N VAL A 570 14.40 25.32 14.34
CA VAL A 570 13.92 26.63 13.89
C VAL A 570 13.37 27.39 15.11
N THR A 571 13.64 28.68 15.22
CA THR A 571 13.16 29.57 16.31
C THR A 571 12.74 30.94 15.75
N GLY A 572 12.06 31.77 16.54
CA GLY A 572 11.63 33.11 16.11
C GLY A 572 10.45 33.10 15.12
N VAL A 573 9.77 31.95 15.01
CA VAL A 573 8.56 31.82 14.18
C VAL A 573 7.41 32.54 14.88
N THR A 574 6.81 33.52 14.21
CA THR A 574 5.72 34.34 14.79
C THR A 574 4.32 33.82 14.48
N ASN A 575 4.20 32.90 13.52
CA ASN A 575 2.97 32.26 13.07
C ASN A 575 3.33 30.90 12.44
N PRO A 576 3.47 29.82 13.23
CA PRO A 576 3.78 28.50 12.68
C PRO A 576 2.63 27.98 11.80
N SER A 577 2.96 27.23 10.77
CA SER A 577 2.02 26.61 9.83
C SER A 577 2.32 25.12 9.64
N GLU A 578 1.29 24.34 9.33
CA GLU A 578 1.44 22.96 8.86
C GLU A 578 2.25 22.85 7.56
N ASP A 579 2.23 23.95 6.79
CA ASP A 579 2.94 24.15 5.53
C ASP A 579 4.41 24.58 5.71
N ASP A 580 4.91 24.74 6.94
CA ASP A 580 6.32 25.03 7.17
C ASP A 580 7.16 23.75 7.08
N TRP A 581 8.33 23.83 6.43
CA TRP A 581 9.19 22.67 6.21
C TRP A 581 10.67 23.04 6.14
N VAL A 582 11.54 22.06 6.36
CA VAL A 582 13.00 22.19 6.29
C VAL A 582 13.55 21.26 5.22
N ALA A 583 14.46 21.79 4.40
CA ALA A 583 15.13 21.07 3.33
C ALA A 583 16.63 20.97 3.58
N MET A 584 17.23 19.81 3.34
CA MET A 584 18.68 19.66 3.26
C MET A 584 19.15 19.94 1.83
N ILE A 585 20.01 20.94 1.64
CA ILE A 585 20.56 21.36 0.35
C ILE A 585 22.04 20.94 0.29
N SER A 586 22.48 20.34 -0.82
CA SER A 586 23.89 20.12 -1.10
C SER A 586 24.20 20.28 -2.60
N PRO A 587 25.23 21.04 -3.00
CA PRO A 587 26.10 21.90 -2.17
C PRO A 587 25.31 22.98 -1.40
N SER A 588 25.78 23.40 -0.22
CA SER A 588 25.03 24.27 0.70
C SER A 588 24.69 25.65 0.12
N HIS A 589 25.41 26.04 -0.93
CA HIS A 589 25.31 27.32 -1.62
C HIS A 589 24.46 27.25 -2.89
N ALA A 590 23.90 26.09 -3.24
CA ALA A 590 23.04 25.92 -4.42
C ALA A 590 21.81 26.84 -4.37
N ASP A 591 21.36 27.28 -5.55
CA ASP A 591 20.21 28.16 -5.70
C ASP A 591 18.90 27.35 -5.54
N VAL A 592 18.03 27.79 -4.64
CA VAL A 592 16.71 27.18 -4.39
C VAL A 592 15.58 28.18 -4.62
N SER A 593 15.84 29.24 -5.38
CA SER A 593 14.82 30.13 -5.92
C SER A 593 14.12 29.50 -7.13
N SER A 594 13.15 30.19 -7.72
CA SER A 594 12.39 29.64 -8.85
C SER A 594 13.19 29.68 -10.16
N CYS A 595 13.16 28.61 -10.95
CA CYS A 595 13.62 28.60 -12.34
C CYS A 595 12.44 28.46 -13.32
N PRO A 596 11.87 29.56 -13.86
CA PRO A 596 10.73 29.49 -14.77
C PRO A 596 11.02 28.86 -16.14
N LEU A 597 12.29 28.79 -16.54
CA LEU A 597 12.70 28.25 -17.84
C LEU A 597 12.65 26.72 -17.87
N ASN A 598 12.91 26.08 -16.73
CA ASN A 598 13.16 24.64 -16.66
C ASN A 598 11.88 23.80 -16.72
N ALA A 599 10.68 24.41 -16.68
CA ALA A 599 9.40 23.71 -16.63
C ALA A 599 9.08 22.83 -17.87
N LEU A 600 9.82 23.01 -18.98
CA LEU A 600 9.77 22.12 -20.14
C LEU A 600 10.55 20.80 -19.95
N PHE A 601 11.45 20.73 -18.97
CA PHE A 601 12.30 19.57 -18.70
C PHE A 601 11.53 18.45 -18.00
N TYR A 602 10.46 18.77 -17.27
CA TYR A 602 9.68 17.81 -16.47
C TYR A 602 8.82 16.85 -17.30
N ALA A 603 8.49 17.23 -18.53
CA ALA A 603 7.90 16.29 -19.49
C ALA A 603 8.81 15.08 -19.77
N GLN A 604 10.12 15.19 -19.47
CA GLN A 604 11.10 14.11 -19.57
C GLN A 604 11.24 13.25 -18.30
N THR A 605 10.41 13.48 -17.27
CA THR A 605 10.24 12.58 -16.11
C THR A 605 8.85 11.93 -16.08
N GLY A 606 8.15 11.94 -17.22
CA GLY A 606 6.78 11.43 -17.32
C GLY A 606 5.71 12.34 -16.71
N ASP A 607 6.01 13.56 -16.25
CA ASP A 607 4.99 14.49 -15.75
C ASP A 607 4.76 15.73 -16.61
N ILE A 608 3.48 16.07 -16.75
CA ILE A 608 2.95 17.13 -17.62
C ILE A 608 2.21 18.22 -16.82
N SER A 609 2.56 18.41 -15.54
CA SER A 609 2.11 19.53 -14.72
C SER A 609 2.73 20.87 -15.17
N LYS A 610 2.24 22.02 -14.66
CA LYS A 610 2.52 23.34 -15.24
C LYS A 610 3.16 24.36 -14.29
N LEU A 611 4.48 24.55 -14.50
CA LEU A 611 5.26 25.79 -14.31
C LEU A 611 5.61 26.22 -12.86
N PRO A 612 6.64 27.09 -12.76
CA PRO A 612 8.07 26.84 -12.50
C PRO A 612 8.43 25.66 -11.59
N LEU A 613 9.68 25.66 -11.10
CA LEU A 613 10.38 24.61 -10.35
C LEU A 613 11.46 25.30 -9.48
N LEU A 614 12.14 24.60 -8.56
CA LEU A 614 13.36 25.13 -7.93
C LEU A 614 14.57 25.05 -8.89
N CYS A 615 15.55 25.95 -8.74
CA CYS A 615 16.80 25.93 -9.52
C CYS A 615 17.67 24.70 -9.25
N HIS A 616 17.67 24.19 -8.02
CA HIS A 616 18.40 22.99 -7.56
C HIS A 616 17.50 22.19 -6.62
N TYR A 617 17.54 20.87 -6.72
CA TYR A 617 16.71 20.03 -5.85
C TYR A 617 17.31 19.89 -4.44
N PRO A 618 16.52 20.01 -3.36
CA PRO A 618 16.98 19.56 -2.05
C PRO A 618 17.23 18.06 -2.08
N VAL A 619 18.22 17.61 -1.30
CA VAL A 619 18.53 16.18 -1.14
C VAL A 619 17.33 15.47 -0.49
N LYS A 620 16.77 16.07 0.57
CA LYS A 620 15.55 15.61 1.25
C LYS A 620 14.91 16.71 2.09
N ALA A 621 13.67 16.48 2.53
CA ALA A 621 12.90 17.42 3.35
C ALA A 621 12.20 16.75 4.54
N GLN A 622 11.74 17.55 5.51
CA GLN A 622 10.79 17.19 6.58
C GLN A 622 9.86 18.38 6.85
N PHE A 623 8.57 18.15 7.14
CA PHE A 623 7.67 19.21 7.58
C PHE A 623 7.89 19.56 9.06
N MET A 624 7.76 20.83 9.43
CA MET A 624 7.87 21.28 10.83
C MET A 624 6.76 20.69 11.72
N LYS A 625 5.61 20.30 11.16
CA LYS A 625 4.55 19.59 11.89
C LYS A 625 4.90 18.17 12.34
N SER A 626 6.06 17.65 11.95
CA SER A 626 6.62 16.43 12.55
C SER A 626 7.21 16.66 13.95
N ASP A 627 7.35 17.92 14.38
CA ASP A 627 7.53 18.30 15.79
C ASP A 627 6.15 18.66 16.40
N PRO A 628 5.73 18.00 17.51
CA PRO A 628 4.39 18.20 18.10
C PRO A 628 4.22 19.52 18.86
N ASP A 629 5.32 20.17 19.28
CA ASP A 629 5.31 21.45 19.99
C ASP A 629 5.27 22.65 19.01
N TYR A 630 5.63 22.44 17.74
CA TYR A 630 5.73 23.51 16.73
C TYR A 630 4.39 24.25 16.50
N LEU A 631 3.32 23.50 16.21
CA LEU A 631 1.99 24.05 15.91
C LEU A 631 1.23 24.48 17.17
N SER A 632 1.48 23.83 18.30
CA SER A 632 0.78 24.09 19.57
C SER A 632 1.33 25.31 20.32
N CYS A 633 2.41 25.92 19.81
CA CYS A 633 3.06 27.08 20.42
C CYS A 633 2.20 28.35 20.43
N LYS A 634 1.83 28.80 21.64
CA LYS A 634 1.00 30.01 21.88
C LYS A 634 1.81 31.28 22.21
N LYS A 635 3.07 31.38 21.75
CA LYS A 635 4.00 32.48 22.10
C LYS A 635 4.35 33.33 20.87
N LYS A 636 4.90 34.53 21.09
CA LYS A 636 5.42 35.41 20.02
C LYS A 636 6.80 35.03 19.47
N ASP A 637 7.27 33.84 19.83
CA ASP A 637 8.57 33.28 19.49
C ASP A 637 8.41 31.76 19.59
N CYS A 638 8.08 31.12 18.47
CA CYS A 638 7.83 29.70 18.36
C CYS A 638 9.00 28.97 17.72
N SER A 639 9.12 27.69 18.09
CA SER A 639 10.24 26.84 17.75
C SER A 639 9.83 25.38 17.60
N GLY A 640 10.54 24.65 16.75
CA GLY A 640 10.45 23.19 16.61
C GLY A 640 11.79 22.63 16.13
N SER A 641 12.01 21.34 16.31
CA SER A 641 13.25 20.65 15.97
C SER A 641 13.00 19.37 15.18
N LEU A 642 13.65 19.28 14.02
CA LEU A 642 13.59 18.11 13.15
C LEU A 642 14.94 17.37 13.18
N SER A 643 14.92 16.05 12.98
CA SER A 643 16.13 15.22 13.05
C SER A 643 16.38 14.55 11.71
N PHE A 644 17.50 14.89 11.08
CA PHE A 644 17.90 14.39 9.77
C PHE A 644 19.01 13.36 9.90
N HIS A 645 18.86 12.21 9.26
CA HIS A 645 19.93 11.24 9.05
C HIS A 645 20.80 11.70 7.88
N VAL A 646 22.05 12.05 8.16
CA VAL A 646 22.99 12.65 7.21
C VAL A 646 24.17 11.69 6.98
N ILE A 647 24.57 11.53 5.71
CA ILE A 647 25.76 10.77 5.31
C ILE A 647 26.73 11.66 4.52
N ASN A 648 28.01 11.32 4.52
CA ASN A 648 29.04 12.09 3.82
C ASN A 648 28.95 11.91 2.29
N ILE A 649 28.33 12.89 1.65
CA ILE A 649 28.16 13.03 0.20
C ILE A 649 29.23 13.94 -0.45
N ARG A 650 30.42 14.06 0.16
CA ARG A 650 31.60 14.84 -0.29
C ARG A 650 31.43 16.37 -0.35
N THR A 651 30.24 16.88 -0.63
CA THR A 651 29.91 18.32 -0.69
C THR A 651 29.45 18.86 0.66
N ASP A 652 29.48 20.19 0.83
CA ASP A 652 28.90 20.84 2.00
C ASP A 652 27.37 20.73 2.01
N ILE A 653 26.77 20.72 3.19
CA ILE A 653 25.30 20.74 3.35
C ILE A 653 24.86 22.05 4.00
N GLY A 654 23.63 22.46 3.73
CA GLY A 654 22.98 23.56 4.43
C GLY A 654 21.50 23.31 4.52
N PHE A 655 20.86 23.78 5.60
CA PHE A 655 19.43 23.62 5.77
C PHE A 655 18.70 24.92 5.43
N VAL A 656 17.55 24.81 4.78
CA VAL A 656 16.70 25.94 4.39
C VAL A 656 15.31 25.72 4.96
N VAL A 657 14.79 26.72 5.68
CA VAL A 657 13.40 26.76 6.13
C VAL A 657 12.55 27.36 5.02
N PHE A 658 11.44 26.70 4.71
CA PHE A 658 10.41 27.15 3.78
C PHE A 658 9.05 27.23 4.49
N SER A 659 8.15 28.06 3.95
CA SER A 659 6.70 28.07 4.27
C SER A 659 5.88 27.86 2.98
N GLY A 660 4.56 27.74 3.09
CA GLY A 660 3.67 27.56 1.95
C GLY A 660 3.72 26.15 1.32
N GLY A 661 4.23 25.18 2.07
CA GLY A 661 4.24 23.76 1.74
C GLY A 661 5.13 23.42 0.55
N PHE A 662 4.95 22.22 0.01
CA PHE A 662 5.47 21.87 -1.31
C PHE A 662 4.62 22.50 -2.45
N GLU A 663 3.47 23.08 -2.11
CA GLU A 663 2.53 23.79 -2.98
C GLU A 663 3.08 25.14 -3.48
N SER A 664 3.74 25.91 -2.61
CA SER A 664 4.19 27.29 -2.88
C SER A 664 5.45 27.68 -2.08
N PRO A 665 6.54 26.88 -2.15
CA PRO A 665 7.62 26.93 -1.15
C PRO A 665 8.38 28.25 -1.09
N CYS A 666 8.18 28.99 0.00
CA CYS A 666 8.72 30.31 0.24
C CYS A 666 9.89 30.29 1.22
N ILE A 667 11.09 30.66 0.78
CA ILE A 667 12.32 30.67 1.60
C ILE A 667 12.18 31.66 2.78
N LEU A 668 12.25 31.17 4.00
CA LEU A 668 12.26 31.97 5.23
C LEU A 668 13.68 32.25 5.74
N SER A 669 14.52 31.22 5.81
CA SER A 669 15.86 31.29 6.43
C SER A 669 16.79 30.19 5.90
N ARG A 670 18.12 30.38 5.94
CA ARG A 670 19.14 29.40 5.52
C ARG A 670 20.30 29.38 6.51
N THR A 671 20.87 28.20 6.78
CA THR A 671 22.06 28.05 7.64
C THR A 671 23.34 28.58 6.99
N SER A 672 24.40 28.72 7.78
CA SER A 672 25.76 28.71 7.22
C SER A 672 26.11 27.32 6.66
N PRO A 673 27.14 27.20 5.79
CA PRO A 673 27.62 25.91 5.28
C PRO A 673 28.11 24.98 6.40
N ILE A 674 27.58 23.76 6.43
CA ILE A 674 27.98 22.69 7.34
C ILE A 674 28.87 21.73 6.56
N ASN A 675 30.06 21.48 7.09
CA ASN A 675 31.09 20.67 6.44
C ASN A 675 31.27 19.35 7.19
N PHE A 676 31.41 18.25 6.45
CA PHE A 676 31.90 16.98 6.97
C PHE A 676 33.34 17.12 7.49
N ALA A 677 33.70 16.36 8.52
CA ALA A 677 35.03 16.35 9.11
C ALA A 677 36.13 15.91 8.12
N ASN A 678 35.78 15.05 7.15
CA ASN A 678 36.64 14.66 6.05
C ASN A 678 35.80 14.39 4.78
N PRO A 679 35.45 15.42 3.99
CA PRO A 679 34.67 15.25 2.76
C PRO A 679 35.43 14.49 1.65
N LYS A 680 36.70 14.16 1.88
CA LYS A 680 37.54 13.36 0.97
C LYS A 680 37.60 11.87 1.33
N LYS A 681 37.06 11.47 2.49
CA LYS A 681 37.17 10.10 3.00
C LYS A 681 36.70 9.07 1.95
N PRO A 682 37.39 7.92 1.82
CA PRO A 682 36.93 6.82 0.98
C PRO A 682 35.73 6.12 1.63
N LEU A 683 34.61 6.01 0.91
CA LEU A 683 33.31 5.56 1.42
C LEU A 683 32.63 4.52 0.51
N TYR A 684 31.68 3.80 1.10
CA TYR A 684 30.77 2.83 0.45
C TYR A 684 31.48 1.78 -0.43
N GLY A 685 32.56 1.19 0.10
CA GLY A 685 33.45 0.28 -0.63
C GLY A 685 32.86 -1.11 -0.80
N HIS A 686 32.38 -1.42 -2.00
CA HIS A 686 31.65 -2.64 -2.35
C HIS A 686 32.44 -3.52 -3.35
N ILE A 687 32.21 -4.84 -3.30
CA ILE A 687 33.00 -5.83 -4.03
C ILE A 687 32.18 -6.61 -5.07
N SER A 688 32.81 -6.96 -6.19
CA SER A 688 32.20 -7.77 -7.26
C SER A 688 33.17 -8.81 -7.84
N SER A 689 32.61 -9.89 -8.40
CA SER A 689 33.41 -10.95 -9.03
C SER A 689 34.05 -10.45 -10.32
N THR A 690 35.32 -10.79 -10.56
CA THR A 690 36.02 -10.40 -11.80
C THR A 690 36.13 -11.53 -12.81
N ASP A 691 36.13 -12.78 -12.35
CA ASP A 691 36.11 -13.97 -13.19
C ASP A 691 35.55 -15.17 -12.41
N SER A 692 35.32 -16.28 -13.14
CA SER A 692 34.83 -17.55 -12.61
C SER A 692 35.82 -18.32 -11.74
N THR A 693 37.01 -17.80 -11.44
CA THR A 693 38.02 -18.52 -10.64
C THR A 693 37.85 -18.35 -9.14
N GLY A 694 37.19 -17.28 -8.68
CA GLY A 694 37.14 -16.90 -7.27
C GLY A 694 38.50 -16.42 -6.70
N THR A 695 39.54 -16.31 -7.52
CA THR A 695 40.90 -15.90 -7.08
C THR A 695 41.14 -14.39 -7.18
N SER A 696 40.20 -13.64 -7.76
CA SER A 696 40.23 -12.17 -7.78
C SER A 696 38.86 -11.52 -7.62
N MET A 697 38.86 -10.46 -6.81
CA MET A 697 37.68 -9.66 -6.49
C MET A 697 37.97 -8.20 -6.82
N ARG A 698 37.03 -7.52 -7.49
CA ARG A 698 37.07 -6.07 -7.61
C ARG A 698 36.54 -5.46 -6.32
N LEU A 699 37.15 -4.37 -5.87
CA LEU A 699 36.61 -3.43 -4.90
C LEU A 699 36.43 -2.09 -5.60
N THR A 700 35.26 -1.47 -5.47
CA THR A 700 34.94 -0.13 -5.97
C THR A 700 34.43 0.74 -4.82
N TRP A 701 34.83 2.01 -4.77
CA TRP A 701 34.47 2.96 -3.71
C TRP A 701 34.45 4.41 -4.21
N VAL A 702 33.80 5.31 -3.48
CA VAL A 702 33.77 6.75 -3.80
C VAL A 702 34.66 7.56 -2.85
N SER A 703 35.13 8.73 -3.31
CA SER A 703 35.92 9.68 -2.51
C SER A 703 35.89 11.09 -3.12
N GLY A 704 36.20 12.11 -2.31
CA GLY A 704 36.36 13.50 -2.75
C GLY A 704 37.77 13.86 -3.27
N ASP A 705 38.62 12.90 -3.64
CA ASP A 705 39.98 13.15 -4.14
C ASP A 705 40.34 12.33 -5.38
N ASN A 706 40.98 12.96 -6.38
CA ASN A 706 41.28 12.32 -7.66
C ASN A 706 42.61 11.54 -7.70
N ALA A 707 43.41 11.57 -6.63
CA ALA A 707 44.64 10.81 -6.56
C ALA A 707 44.37 9.30 -6.51
N THR A 708 45.28 8.50 -7.08
CA THR A 708 45.21 7.04 -6.96
C THR A 708 45.37 6.61 -5.51
N GLN A 709 44.37 5.92 -4.98
CA GLN A 709 44.35 5.35 -3.64
C GLN A 709 44.80 3.88 -3.70
N GLN A 710 44.79 3.18 -2.56
CA GLN A 710 45.13 1.75 -2.49
C GLN A 710 44.06 0.97 -1.75
N VAL A 711 43.92 -0.32 -2.09
CA VAL A 711 43.37 -1.34 -1.19
C VAL A 711 44.52 -2.12 -0.57
N GLN A 712 44.45 -2.37 0.73
CA GLN A 712 45.33 -3.27 1.48
C GLN A 712 44.52 -4.50 1.89
N TYR A 713 45.03 -5.70 1.62
CA TYR A 713 44.27 -6.94 1.78
C TYR A 713 45.18 -8.16 2.02
N GLY A 714 44.59 -9.27 2.49
CA GLY A 714 45.24 -10.59 2.53
C GLY A 714 46.67 -10.59 3.10
N ASP A 715 46.80 -10.17 4.37
CA ASP A 715 48.04 -10.15 5.16
C ASP A 715 49.23 -9.43 4.52
N GLY A 716 48.95 -8.25 3.93
CA GLY A 716 49.97 -7.28 3.53
C GLY A 716 50.13 -7.06 2.02
N LYS A 717 49.27 -7.66 1.20
CA LYS A 717 49.17 -7.27 -0.21
C LYS A 717 48.58 -5.87 -0.33
N THR A 718 49.01 -5.14 -1.35
CA THR A 718 48.40 -3.86 -1.73
C THR A 718 48.09 -3.84 -3.23
N GLN A 719 47.10 -3.06 -3.63
CA GLN A 719 46.79 -2.80 -5.04
C GLN A 719 46.35 -1.34 -5.19
N THR A 720 46.98 -0.62 -6.12
CA THR A 720 46.60 0.76 -6.48
C THR A 720 45.29 0.78 -7.27
N SER A 721 44.41 1.72 -6.94
CA SER A 721 43.14 1.95 -7.65
C SER A 721 43.35 2.62 -9.00
N GLN A 722 42.61 2.19 -10.02
CA GLN A 722 42.24 3.06 -11.13
C GLN A 722 41.22 4.09 -10.61
N VAL A 723 41.16 5.27 -11.22
CA VAL A 723 40.26 6.36 -10.81
C VAL A 723 39.47 6.83 -12.02
N SER A 724 38.17 6.97 -11.85
CA SER A 724 37.21 7.44 -12.84
C SER A 724 36.23 8.45 -12.23
N THR A 725 35.53 9.19 -13.08
CA THR A 725 34.43 10.07 -12.70
C THR A 725 33.55 10.33 -13.93
N PHE A 726 32.36 10.88 -13.73
CA PHE A 726 31.51 11.39 -14.79
C PHE A 726 31.06 12.82 -14.45
N SER A 727 30.53 13.53 -15.44
CA SER A 727 30.08 14.92 -15.31
C SER A 727 28.72 15.10 -15.98
N GLN A 728 28.05 16.25 -15.75
CA GLN A 728 26.83 16.65 -16.48
C GLN A 728 26.94 16.44 -18.01
N LYS A 729 28.14 16.63 -18.58
CA LYS A 729 28.38 16.46 -20.03
C LYS A 729 28.18 15.02 -20.51
N ASN A 730 28.35 14.04 -19.62
CA ASN A 730 28.18 12.62 -19.89
C ASN A 730 26.72 12.15 -19.81
N MET A 731 25.86 12.86 -19.07
CA MET A 731 24.44 12.54 -18.94
C MET A 731 23.69 12.79 -20.26
N CYS A 732 22.69 11.98 -20.58
CA CYS A 732 21.87 12.13 -21.78
C CYS A 732 20.84 13.26 -21.63
N SER A 733 20.44 13.86 -22.76
CA SER A 733 19.52 14.99 -22.85
C SER A 733 19.07 15.12 -24.31
N SER A 734 17.87 15.66 -24.54
CA SER A 734 17.33 15.86 -25.90
C SER A 734 17.49 17.33 -26.34
N VAL A 735 16.50 17.88 -27.06
CA VAL A 735 16.29 19.33 -27.28
C VAL A 735 16.30 20.13 -25.98
N LEU A 736 16.00 19.46 -24.86
CA LEU A 736 15.80 20.01 -23.53
C LEU A 736 16.67 19.20 -22.52
N PRO A 737 17.42 19.86 -21.62
CA PRO A 737 18.09 19.26 -20.47
C PRO A 737 17.23 18.30 -19.64
N SER A 738 17.87 17.23 -19.18
CA SER A 738 17.31 16.20 -18.30
C SER A 738 17.61 16.52 -16.82
N PRO A 739 16.87 15.92 -15.85
CA PRO A 739 17.20 16.02 -14.42
C PRO A 739 18.68 15.76 -14.13
N ALA A 740 19.20 14.64 -14.65
CA ALA A 740 20.60 14.23 -14.48
C ALA A 740 21.61 15.29 -14.95
N LYS A 741 21.24 16.11 -15.95
CA LYS A 741 22.13 17.10 -16.58
C LYS A 741 22.02 18.50 -15.99
N ASP A 742 21.01 18.75 -15.15
CA ASP A 742 20.58 20.07 -14.70
C ASP A 742 20.28 20.06 -13.17
N PHE A 743 19.07 20.39 -12.74
CA PHE A 743 18.67 20.57 -11.33
C PHE A 743 18.79 19.32 -10.42
N GLY A 744 18.93 18.12 -10.99
CA GLY A 744 19.15 16.85 -10.26
C GLY A 744 20.62 16.42 -10.20
N TRP A 745 21.53 17.17 -10.87
CA TRP A 745 22.95 16.88 -10.84
C TRP A 745 23.54 17.02 -9.43
N HIS A 746 24.23 15.97 -8.99
CA HIS A 746 25.16 15.99 -7.86
C HIS A 746 26.51 15.47 -8.34
N ASP A 747 27.61 15.97 -7.77
CA ASP A 747 28.96 15.60 -8.21
C ASP A 747 29.39 14.26 -7.56
N PRO A 748 29.64 13.20 -8.35
CA PRO A 748 29.99 11.87 -7.83
C PRO A 748 31.37 11.84 -7.16
N GLY A 749 32.14 12.93 -7.24
CA GLY A 749 33.54 12.96 -6.88
C GLY A 749 34.34 12.03 -7.76
N PHE A 750 35.05 11.10 -7.14
CA PHE A 750 35.92 10.15 -7.82
C PHE A 750 35.58 8.73 -7.40
N ILE A 751 35.29 7.89 -8.39
CA ILE A 751 35.09 6.46 -8.23
C ILE A 751 36.44 5.77 -8.40
N HIS A 752 36.87 5.08 -7.37
CA HIS A 752 38.10 4.31 -7.33
C HIS A 752 37.77 2.83 -7.51
N SER A 753 38.55 2.11 -8.32
CA SER A 753 38.37 0.67 -8.49
C SER A 753 39.70 -0.08 -8.53
N ALA A 754 39.82 -1.16 -7.76
CA ALA A 754 41.01 -1.98 -7.63
C ALA A 754 40.65 -3.47 -7.68
N VAL A 755 41.48 -4.30 -8.31
CA VAL A 755 41.28 -5.76 -8.34
C VAL A 755 42.26 -6.43 -7.37
N MET A 756 41.73 -6.98 -6.29
CA MET A 756 42.46 -7.84 -5.35
C MET A 756 42.73 -9.18 -6.02
N THR A 757 43.97 -9.69 -5.99
CA THR A 757 44.39 -10.87 -6.77
C THR A 757 45.14 -11.91 -5.94
N GLY A 758 45.13 -13.16 -6.44
CA GLY A 758 45.72 -14.30 -5.74
C GLY A 758 45.05 -14.59 -4.41
N LEU A 759 43.74 -14.33 -4.32
CA LEU A 759 42.87 -14.80 -3.25
C LEU A 759 42.70 -16.32 -3.38
N GLN A 760 42.11 -16.96 -2.36
CA GLN A 760 41.68 -18.35 -2.43
C GLN A 760 40.15 -18.38 -2.44
N PRO A 761 39.49 -19.20 -3.29
CA PRO A 761 38.03 -19.29 -3.32
C PRO A 761 37.43 -19.76 -1.99
N SER A 762 36.14 -19.49 -1.76
CA SER A 762 35.40 -19.86 -0.54
C SER A 762 36.08 -19.50 0.79
N SER A 763 37.00 -18.52 0.79
CA SER A 763 37.82 -18.16 1.94
C SER A 763 37.51 -16.76 2.46
N ASN A 764 37.66 -16.56 3.77
CA ASN A 764 37.53 -15.25 4.40
C ASN A 764 38.84 -14.48 4.33
N PHE A 765 38.75 -13.18 4.04
CA PHE A 765 39.87 -12.24 4.02
C PHE A 765 39.47 -10.92 4.69
N SER A 766 40.46 -10.10 5.05
CA SER A 766 40.24 -8.68 5.37
C SER A 766 40.73 -7.77 4.25
N TYR A 767 40.09 -6.62 4.11
CA TYR A 767 40.63 -5.47 3.37
C TYR A 767 40.37 -4.14 4.09
N ARG A 768 41.09 -3.10 3.67
CA ARG A 768 40.75 -1.69 3.88
C ARG A 768 41.24 -0.86 2.68
N TYR A 769 40.65 0.30 2.44
CA TYR A 769 40.91 1.10 1.24
C TYR A 769 41.04 2.59 1.55
N GLY A 770 41.85 3.32 0.77
CA GLY A 770 42.16 4.73 0.99
C GLY A 770 43.63 5.11 0.78
N SER A 771 44.08 6.13 1.51
CA SER A 771 45.50 6.55 1.57
C SER A 771 45.80 7.38 2.81
N GLU A 772 47.08 7.58 3.11
CA GLU A 772 47.53 8.51 4.18
C GLU A 772 47.08 9.98 3.96
N SER A 773 46.68 10.37 2.74
CA SER A 773 46.28 11.75 2.41
C SER A 773 44.79 12.03 2.48
N VAL A 774 43.94 10.99 2.48
CA VAL A 774 42.47 11.12 2.61
C VAL A 774 41.90 10.27 3.75
N GLY A 775 42.75 9.54 4.48
CA GLY A 775 42.34 8.54 5.45
C GLY A 775 42.10 7.16 4.83
N TRP A 776 41.89 6.19 5.71
CA TRP A 776 41.54 4.81 5.37
C TRP A 776 40.10 4.53 5.79
N SER A 777 39.47 3.58 5.12
CA SER A 777 38.31 2.87 5.64
C SER A 777 38.66 2.09 6.90
N ASP A 778 37.64 1.66 7.63
CA ASP A 778 37.76 0.57 8.60
C ASP A 778 38.20 -0.74 7.92
N GLN A 779 38.66 -1.70 8.73
CA GLN A 779 39.04 -3.02 8.25
C GLN A 779 37.81 -3.92 8.14
N ILE A 780 37.42 -4.25 6.90
CA ILE A 780 36.23 -5.02 6.57
C ILE A 780 36.62 -6.48 6.36
N GLN A 781 35.78 -7.42 6.83
CA GLN A 781 35.91 -8.84 6.53
C GLN A 781 34.95 -9.25 5.41
N PHE A 782 35.49 -9.92 4.40
CA PHE A 782 34.74 -10.40 3.24
C PHE A 782 35.03 -11.88 2.95
N ARG A 783 34.14 -12.50 2.18
CA ARG A 783 34.24 -13.88 1.71
C ARG A 783 34.32 -13.88 0.18
N THR A 784 35.28 -14.62 -0.37
CA THR A 784 35.32 -14.91 -1.82
C THR A 784 34.28 -15.96 -2.20
N PRO A 785 33.69 -15.91 -3.40
CA PRO A 785 32.76 -16.94 -3.85
C PRO A 785 33.48 -18.28 -4.11
N PRO A 786 32.75 -19.41 -4.14
CA PRO A 786 33.23 -20.67 -4.69
C PRO A 786 33.59 -20.53 -6.17
N ALA A 787 34.72 -21.08 -6.58
CA ALA A 787 35.13 -21.12 -7.99
C ALA A 787 34.08 -21.86 -8.85
N GLY A 788 33.88 -21.43 -10.09
CA GLY A 788 33.04 -22.14 -11.05
C GLY A 788 33.49 -23.59 -11.21
N GLY A 789 32.57 -24.53 -11.05
CA GLY A 789 32.82 -25.97 -10.98
C GLY A 789 32.99 -26.55 -9.57
N SER A 790 32.91 -25.75 -8.50
CA SER A 790 32.83 -26.26 -7.12
C SER A 790 31.50 -26.95 -6.84
N ASP A 791 31.41 -27.76 -5.79
CA ASP A 791 30.25 -28.62 -5.55
C ASP A 791 29.00 -27.90 -5.02
N GLU A 792 29.15 -26.68 -4.49
CA GLU A 792 28.11 -25.92 -3.78
C GLU A 792 28.21 -24.39 -4.04
N LEU A 793 27.08 -23.69 -3.97
CA LEU A 793 26.93 -22.22 -3.91
C LEU A 793 25.72 -21.84 -3.04
N ARG A 794 25.82 -20.79 -2.21
CA ARG A 794 24.67 -20.09 -1.62
C ARG A 794 24.63 -18.63 -2.07
N PHE A 795 23.51 -18.19 -2.64
CA PHE A 795 23.38 -16.84 -3.20
C PHE A 795 22.03 -16.21 -2.84
N LEU A 796 21.96 -14.88 -2.85
CA LEU A 796 20.70 -14.13 -2.78
C LEU A 796 20.40 -13.49 -4.15
N ALA A 797 19.13 -13.36 -4.52
CA ALA A 797 18.72 -12.73 -5.77
C ALA A 797 17.42 -11.93 -5.63
N TYR A 798 17.38 -10.73 -6.24
CA TYR A 798 16.22 -9.83 -6.24
C TYR A 798 16.38 -8.73 -7.30
N GLY A 799 15.29 -8.05 -7.68
CA GLY A 799 15.31 -6.79 -8.44
C GLY A 799 14.66 -5.64 -7.65
N ASP A 800 14.73 -4.42 -8.17
CA ASP A 800 13.75 -3.36 -7.86
C ASP A 800 13.76 -2.86 -6.39
N MET A 801 14.94 -2.85 -5.76
CA MET A 801 15.07 -2.53 -4.33
C MET A 801 15.06 -1.03 -4.05
N GLY A 802 15.83 -0.22 -4.79
CA GLY A 802 15.98 1.20 -4.48
C GLY A 802 16.43 1.50 -3.04
N LYS A 803 15.91 2.61 -2.49
CA LYS A 803 16.25 3.12 -1.15
C LYS A 803 15.08 3.84 -0.48
N ALA A 804 15.17 4.00 0.84
CA ALA A 804 14.25 4.80 1.64
C ALA A 804 15.02 5.56 2.74
N PRO A 805 14.47 6.69 3.24
CA PRO A 805 15.08 7.44 4.32
C PRO A 805 15.07 6.64 5.63
N ARG A 806 16.12 6.80 6.45
CA ARG A 806 16.26 6.20 7.80
C ARG A 806 15.70 7.10 8.91
N ASP A 807 15.06 8.19 8.51
CA ASP A 807 14.48 9.27 9.30
C ASP A 807 13.10 9.63 8.71
N ASN A 808 12.37 10.56 9.34
CA ASN A 808 11.03 10.98 8.89
C ASN A 808 11.06 11.83 7.61
N SER A 809 12.11 11.73 6.81
CA SER A 809 12.30 12.53 5.61
C SER A 809 11.42 12.08 4.44
N THR A 810 11.20 13.02 3.53
CA THR A 810 10.57 12.80 2.24
C THR A 810 11.54 13.18 1.13
N GLU A 811 11.58 12.33 0.10
CA GLU A 811 12.64 12.19 -0.92
C GLU A 811 12.00 11.94 -2.31
N HIS A 812 12.77 11.86 -3.41
CA HIS A 812 12.17 11.88 -4.76
C HIS A 812 11.24 10.70 -5.02
N TYR A 813 11.80 9.51 -4.87
CA TYR A 813 11.11 8.24 -4.72
C TYR A 813 11.48 7.65 -3.37
N ILE A 814 10.57 6.83 -2.82
CA ILE A 814 10.75 6.11 -1.57
C ILE A 814 10.35 4.66 -1.86
N GLN A 815 11.29 3.74 -1.71
CA GLN A 815 11.07 2.30 -1.83
C GLN A 815 10.90 1.68 -0.43
N PRO A 816 9.66 1.55 0.11
CA PRO A 816 9.44 1.18 1.50
C PRO A 816 10.05 -0.18 1.91
N GLY A 817 10.09 -1.17 1.02
CA GLY A 817 10.67 -2.49 1.32
C GLY A 817 12.21 -2.49 1.39
N SER A 818 12.88 -1.46 0.88
CA SER A 818 14.35 -1.42 0.73
C SER A 818 15.09 -1.59 2.07
N ILE A 819 14.59 -0.99 3.15
CA ILE A 819 15.16 -1.08 4.49
C ILE A 819 14.95 -2.48 5.12
N PRO A 820 13.72 -3.03 5.24
CA PRO A 820 13.53 -4.37 5.80
C PRO A 820 14.21 -5.46 4.97
N VAL A 821 14.19 -5.38 3.62
CA VAL A 821 14.91 -6.32 2.74
C VAL A 821 16.43 -6.23 2.94
N THR A 822 17.01 -5.03 2.93
CA THR A 822 18.46 -4.86 3.20
C THR A 822 18.84 -5.40 4.58
N LYS A 823 18.01 -5.17 5.61
CA LYS A 823 18.22 -5.72 6.95
C LYS A 823 18.16 -7.25 6.95
N ALA A 824 17.17 -7.86 6.29
CA ALA A 824 17.01 -9.30 6.22
C ALA A 824 18.19 -10.00 5.51
N MET A 825 18.68 -9.42 4.42
CA MET A 825 19.87 -9.92 3.74
C MET A 825 21.14 -9.68 4.56
N ALA A 826 21.19 -8.65 5.40
CA ALA A 826 22.32 -8.42 6.31
C ALA A 826 22.35 -9.49 7.41
N ASP A 827 21.19 -9.94 7.91
CA ASP A 827 21.09 -11.07 8.82
C ASP A 827 21.65 -12.36 8.18
N GLU A 828 21.31 -12.66 6.93
CA GLU A 828 21.83 -13.80 6.17
C GLU A 828 23.36 -13.73 5.92
N VAL A 829 23.87 -12.56 5.52
CA VAL A 829 25.32 -12.33 5.34
C VAL A 829 26.06 -12.40 6.67
N ASN A 830 25.47 -11.95 7.77
CA ASN A 830 26.01 -12.09 9.13
C ASN A 830 26.13 -13.55 9.56
N ASN A 831 25.17 -14.40 9.18
CA ASN A 831 25.20 -15.84 9.45
C ASN A 831 26.30 -16.60 8.66
N GLY A 832 27.02 -15.93 7.76
CA GLY A 832 28.19 -16.47 7.04
C GLY A 832 27.87 -17.52 5.97
N ASN A 833 26.57 -17.68 5.65
CA ASN A 833 26.03 -18.68 4.72
C ASN A 833 25.67 -18.10 3.35
N VAL A 834 26.12 -16.89 3.02
CA VAL A 834 25.97 -16.27 1.69
C VAL A 834 27.35 -16.17 1.03
N ASP A 835 27.45 -16.63 -0.21
CA ASP A 835 28.66 -16.54 -1.03
C ASP A 835 28.58 -15.42 -2.10
N SER A 836 27.38 -14.95 -2.46
CA SER A 836 27.15 -13.86 -3.43
C SER A 836 25.71 -13.30 -3.40
N ILE A 837 25.50 -12.14 -4.02
CA ILE A 837 24.21 -11.46 -4.20
C ILE A 837 24.07 -11.02 -5.67
N PHE A 838 22.87 -11.14 -6.23
CA PHE A 838 22.51 -10.71 -7.58
C PHE A 838 21.33 -9.71 -7.55
N HIS A 839 21.57 -8.44 -7.86
CA HIS A 839 20.56 -7.39 -7.93
C HIS A 839 20.22 -7.07 -9.40
N ILE A 840 19.06 -7.52 -9.89
CA ILE A 840 18.81 -7.70 -11.33
C ILE A 840 18.10 -6.52 -12.02
N GLY A 841 18.63 -5.32 -11.79
CA GLY A 841 18.17 -4.06 -12.37
C GLY A 841 17.24 -3.27 -11.46
N ASP A 842 17.03 -1.99 -11.82
CA ASP A 842 16.32 -0.98 -11.04
C ASP A 842 16.92 -0.83 -9.62
N ILE A 843 18.17 -0.38 -9.66
CA ILE A 843 19.12 -0.47 -8.56
C ILE A 843 18.81 0.55 -7.48
N SER A 844 18.75 1.84 -7.84
CA SER A 844 18.66 2.96 -6.88
C SER A 844 17.38 3.80 -6.99
N TYR A 845 16.69 3.76 -8.14
CA TYR A 845 15.68 4.74 -8.54
C TYR A 845 16.13 6.20 -8.36
N ALA A 846 17.41 6.50 -8.57
CA ALA A 846 17.92 7.87 -8.58
C ALA A 846 17.29 8.70 -9.70
N THR A 847 17.07 8.12 -10.89
CA THR A 847 16.33 8.74 -12.01
C THR A 847 16.77 10.18 -12.34
N GLY A 848 18.08 10.42 -12.31
CA GLY A 848 18.69 11.72 -12.58
C GLY A 848 18.80 12.65 -11.37
N PHE A 849 18.45 12.20 -10.16
CA PHE A 849 18.74 12.88 -8.90
C PHE A 849 19.94 12.22 -8.23
N LEU A 850 21.15 12.60 -8.67
CA LEU A 850 22.32 11.70 -8.56
C LEU A 850 22.86 11.48 -7.14
N VAL A 851 22.46 12.32 -6.18
CA VAL A 851 22.76 12.15 -4.74
C VAL A 851 22.12 10.88 -4.15
N GLU A 852 21.03 10.40 -4.75
CA GLU A 852 20.33 9.20 -4.31
C GLU A 852 21.19 7.93 -4.48
N TRP A 853 22.19 7.95 -5.38
CA TRP A 853 23.19 6.89 -5.50
C TRP A 853 24.08 6.77 -4.26
N ASP A 854 24.44 7.87 -3.59
CA ASP A 854 25.21 7.79 -2.34
C ASP A 854 24.39 7.18 -1.20
N TYR A 855 23.12 7.56 -1.09
CA TYR A 855 22.19 6.98 -0.12
C TYR A 855 21.94 5.48 -0.38
N PHE A 856 21.82 5.08 -1.64
CA PHE A 856 21.76 3.66 -2.02
C PHE A 856 23.06 2.90 -1.69
N LEU A 857 24.23 3.45 -2.07
CA LEU A 857 25.53 2.84 -1.80
C LEU A 857 25.80 2.70 -0.29
N HIS A 858 25.35 3.66 0.53
CA HIS A 858 25.37 3.55 1.98
C HIS A 858 24.39 2.49 2.51
N LEU A 859 23.18 2.42 1.97
CA LEU A 859 22.18 1.42 2.36
C LEU A 859 22.71 0.00 2.17
N ILE A 860 23.29 -0.31 1.00
CA ILE A 860 23.79 -1.66 0.70
C ILE A 860 25.16 -1.99 1.31
N ASN A 861 25.86 -1.03 1.91
CA ASN A 861 27.21 -1.21 2.44
C ASN A 861 27.37 -2.41 3.40
N PRO A 862 26.41 -2.76 4.30
CA PRO A 862 26.49 -3.96 5.15
C PRO A 862 26.50 -5.29 4.38
N LEU A 863 26.00 -5.30 3.13
CA LEU A 863 25.95 -6.45 2.23
C LEU A 863 27.15 -6.45 1.29
N ALA A 864 27.24 -5.39 0.50
CA ALA A 864 28.06 -5.32 -0.70
C ALA A 864 29.55 -5.15 -0.39
N SER A 865 29.92 -4.77 0.83
CA SER A 865 31.32 -4.79 1.29
C SER A 865 31.83 -6.18 1.72
N ARG A 866 30.95 -7.18 1.84
CA ARG A 866 31.26 -8.47 2.49
C ARG A 866 31.13 -9.69 1.59
N VAL A 867 30.27 -9.61 0.59
CA VAL A 867 30.08 -10.66 -0.44
C VAL A 867 30.00 -10.01 -1.83
N PRO A 868 30.35 -10.73 -2.92
CA PRO A 868 30.18 -10.27 -4.28
C PRO A 868 28.75 -9.77 -4.55
N TYR A 869 28.62 -8.48 -4.86
CA TYR A 869 27.39 -7.84 -5.25
C TYR A 869 27.37 -7.67 -6.77
N MET A 870 26.73 -8.62 -7.46
CA MET A 870 26.62 -8.66 -8.91
C MET A 870 25.33 -7.94 -9.32
N THR A 871 25.35 -7.17 -10.41
CA THR A 871 24.16 -6.42 -10.87
C THR A 871 23.80 -6.71 -12.33
N ALA A 872 22.52 -6.62 -12.66
CA ALA A 872 22.06 -6.33 -14.02
C ALA A 872 21.64 -4.85 -14.11
N ILE A 873 21.28 -4.38 -15.31
CA ILE A 873 20.83 -3.00 -15.55
C ILE A 873 19.33 -2.99 -15.89
N GLY A 874 18.54 -2.15 -15.23
CA GLY A 874 17.12 -1.95 -15.47
C GLY A 874 16.81 -0.69 -16.28
N ASN A 875 15.53 -0.39 -16.47
CA ASN A 875 15.10 0.78 -17.22
C ASN A 875 15.32 2.08 -16.45
N HIS A 876 15.22 2.08 -15.11
CA HIS A 876 15.55 3.25 -14.31
C HIS A 876 17.05 3.58 -14.26
N GLU A 877 17.92 2.68 -14.72
CA GLU A 877 19.31 3.04 -15.06
C GLU A 877 19.46 3.51 -16.51
N ARG A 878 18.81 2.84 -17.48
CA ARG A 878 19.25 2.89 -18.89
C ARG A 878 18.37 3.67 -19.86
N ASP A 879 17.07 3.77 -19.61
CA ASP A 879 16.12 4.21 -20.64
C ASP A 879 16.05 5.73 -20.77
N TYR A 880 16.36 6.19 -21.98
CA TYR A 880 16.27 7.60 -22.36
C TYR A 880 16.32 7.78 -23.89
N VAL A 881 15.82 8.90 -24.39
CA VAL A 881 15.99 9.31 -25.80
C VAL A 881 17.46 9.56 -26.15
N ASP A 882 17.85 9.22 -27.38
CA ASP A 882 19.21 9.28 -27.95
C ASP A 882 20.30 8.52 -27.16
N SER A 883 19.91 7.73 -26.15
CA SER A 883 20.82 6.92 -25.34
C SER A 883 21.32 5.65 -26.01
N GLY A 884 20.63 5.15 -27.04
CA GLY A 884 20.85 3.81 -27.60
C GLY A 884 20.08 2.67 -26.92
N SER A 885 19.23 2.94 -25.92
CA SER A 885 18.29 1.94 -25.40
C SER A 885 17.31 1.48 -26.49
N LEU A 886 16.84 0.25 -26.35
CA LEU A 886 15.75 -0.34 -27.12
C LEU A 886 14.39 0.29 -26.76
N TYR A 887 14.20 0.65 -25.50
CA TYR A 887 12.98 1.27 -24.98
C TYR A 887 13.23 2.77 -24.75
N ILE A 888 12.38 3.61 -25.35
CA ILE A 888 12.52 5.07 -25.31
C ILE A 888 11.49 5.64 -24.33
N THR A 889 11.65 5.29 -23.07
CA THR A 889 10.90 5.82 -21.92
C THR A 889 11.73 6.92 -21.21
N PRO A 890 11.15 7.71 -20.29
CA PRO A 890 11.87 8.71 -19.50
C PRO A 890 12.64 8.13 -18.30
N ASP A 891 12.55 6.83 -18.04
CA ASP A 891 12.66 6.22 -16.70
C ASP A 891 14.00 6.50 -15.98
N SER A 892 15.11 6.60 -16.71
CA SER A 892 16.43 6.93 -16.12
C SER A 892 16.66 8.40 -15.82
N GLY A 893 15.72 9.31 -16.14
CA GLY A 893 15.86 10.76 -15.94
C GLY A 893 17.10 11.38 -16.61
N GLY A 894 17.64 10.72 -17.64
CA GLY A 894 18.82 11.14 -18.39
C GLY A 894 20.14 10.52 -17.93
N GLU A 895 20.14 9.61 -16.95
CA GLU A 895 21.35 8.89 -16.52
C GLU A 895 21.92 7.97 -17.61
N CYS A 896 21.03 7.35 -18.40
CA CYS A 896 21.35 6.52 -19.56
C CYS A 896 22.52 5.51 -19.36
N GLY A 897 22.54 4.86 -18.20
CA GLY A 897 23.51 3.85 -17.80
C GLY A 897 24.84 4.37 -17.28
N VAL A 898 25.11 5.69 -17.34
CA VAL A 898 26.43 6.23 -17.00
C VAL A 898 26.79 6.10 -15.51
N PRO A 899 25.89 6.38 -14.55
CA PRO A 899 26.17 6.13 -13.12
C PRO A 899 26.25 4.64 -12.81
N TYR A 900 25.37 3.82 -13.40
CA TYR A 900 25.41 2.35 -13.28
C TYR A 900 26.78 1.77 -13.69
N GLU A 901 27.28 2.09 -14.89
CA GLU A 901 28.58 1.58 -15.36
C GLU A 901 29.77 2.11 -14.55
N ALA A 902 29.64 3.30 -13.96
CA ALA A 902 30.68 3.90 -13.13
C ALA A 902 30.75 3.28 -11.74
N TYR A 903 29.61 3.15 -11.06
CA TYR A 903 29.53 2.59 -9.70
C TYR A 903 29.62 1.06 -9.71
N PHE A 904 29.00 0.37 -10.67
CA PHE A 904 28.95 -1.09 -10.76
C PHE A 904 29.67 -1.65 -12.00
N PRO A 905 31.02 -1.54 -12.08
CA PRO A 905 31.84 -2.09 -13.16
C PRO A 905 31.93 -3.62 -13.10
N MET A 906 30.87 -4.27 -13.58
CA MET A 906 30.73 -5.71 -13.81
C MET A 906 31.73 -6.23 -14.87
N PRO A 907 31.96 -7.56 -15.00
CA PRO A 907 32.91 -8.14 -15.96
C PRO A 907 32.39 -8.15 -17.41
N THR A 908 32.02 -6.97 -17.93
CA THR A 908 31.40 -6.79 -19.25
C THR A 908 32.43 -6.84 -20.41
N PRO A 909 32.01 -7.20 -21.64
CA PRO A 909 32.89 -7.20 -22.82
C PRO A 909 33.45 -5.81 -23.20
N ALA A 910 32.69 -4.74 -22.94
CA ALA A 910 33.07 -3.35 -23.17
C ALA A 910 32.11 -2.39 -22.42
N LYS A 911 32.38 -1.09 -22.53
CA LYS A 911 31.41 -0.03 -22.22
C LYS A 911 30.21 -0.09 -23.20
N ASP A 912 29.03 0.26 -22.70
CA ASP A 912 27.71 0.21 -23.37
C ASP A 912 27.35 -1.21 -23.86
N LYS A 913 27.86 -2.21 -23.12
CA LYS A 913 27.58 -3.64 -23.30
C LYS A 913 27.34 -4.33 -21.94
N PRO A 914 26.34 -3.90 -21.15
CA PRO A 914 26.10 -4.36 -19.77
C PRO A 914 25.47 -5.77 -19.70
N TRP A 915 26.06 -6.72 -20.43
CA TRP A 915 25.74 -8.14 -20.40
C TRP A 915 27.04 -8.93 -20.19
N TYR A 916 27.00 -9.95 -19.35
CA TYR A 916 28.18 -10.73 -18.95
C TYR A 916 27.76 -12.10 -18.42
N SER A 917 28.72 -13.01 -18.27
CA SER A 917 28.49 -14.29 -17.61
C SER A 917 29.51 -14.53 -16.51
N ILE A 918 29.10 -15.29 -15.50
CA ILE A 918 29.91 -15.63 -14.34
C ILE A 918 29.55 -17.02 -13.84
N GLU A 919 30.56 -17.82 -13.49
CA GLU A 919 30.34 -19.12 -12.86
C GLU A 919 30.75 -19.07 -11.39
N GLN A 920 29.87 -19.50 -10.52
CA GLN A 920 30.10 -19.61 -9.08
C GLN A 920 29.57 -20.96 -8.62
N GLY A 921 30.41 -21.75 -7.95
CA GLY A 921 30.07 -23.12 -7.58
C GLY A 921 29.53 -23.94 -8.77
N PRO A 922 28.40 -24.65 -8.64
CA PRO A 922 27.82 -25.47 -9.70
C PRO A 922 26.94 -24.69 -10.70
N VAL A 923 26.92 -23.36 -10.64
CA VAL A 923 26.01 -22.50 -11.43
C VAL A 923 26.79 -21.65 -12.43
N HIS A 924 26.29 -21.60 -13.67
CA HIS A 924 26.65 -20.60 -14.66
C HIS A 924 25.48 -19.59 -14.78
N PHE A 925 25.76 -18.31 -14.57
CA PHE A 925 24.80 -17.22 -14.71
C PHE A 925 25.09 -16.46 -16.02
N THR A 926 24.11 -16.43 -16.93
CA THR A 926 24.09 -15.54 -18.11
C THR A 926 23.27 -14.30 -17.77
N VAL A 927 23.92 -13.16 -17.60
CA VAL A 927 23.30 -11.87 -17.26
C VAL A 927 23.18 -11.01 -18.52
N ILE A 928 21.97 -10.60 -18.87
CA ILE A 928 21.67 -9.72 -20.00
C ILE A 928 21.17 -8.34 -19.54
N SER A 929 21.17 -7.40 -20.48
CA SER A 929 20.36 -6.20 -20.39
C SER A 929 19.15 -6.31 -21.31
N THR A 930 17.94 -6.29 -20.73
CA THR A 930 16.69 -6.21 -21.48
C THR A 930 16.55 -4.89 -22.25
N GLU A 931 17.20 -3.82 -21.76
CA GLU A 931 17.15 -2.47 -22.32
C GLU A 931 18.05 -2.30 -23.57
N HIS A 932 18.94 -3.25 -23.85
CA HIS A 932 19.76 -3.23 -25.06
C HIS A 932 19.20 -4.18 -26.12
N ASN A 933 19.42 -3.83 -27.39
CA ASN A 933 18.93 -4.60 -28.55
C ASN A 933 19.28 -6.11 -28.45
N TRP A 934 18.28 -6.93 -28.18
CA TRP A 934 18.34 -8.40 -28.13
C TRP A 934 17.76 -9.09 -29.37
N PHE A 935 17.38 -8.34 -30.43
CA PHE A 935 16.86 -8.93 -31.66
C PHE A 935 17.86 -9.91 -32.30
N ALA A 936 17.36 -10.92 -33.02
CA ALA A 936 18.21 -11.92 -33.67
C ALA A 936 19.29 -11.26 -34.56
N LYS A 937 20.55 -11.66 -34.36
CA LYS A 937 21.78 -11.08 -34.95
C LYS A 937 22.24 -9.73 -34.37
N SER A 938 21.65 -9.24 -33.29
CA SER A 938 22.28 -8.18 -32.49
C SER A 938 23.55 -8.69 -31.80
N GLU A 939 24.42 -7.78 -31.35
CA GLU A 939 25.64 -8.19 -30.64
C GLU A 939 25.31 -8.95 -29.34
N GLN A 940 24.31 -8.47 -28.58
CA GLN A 940 23.86 -9.15 -27.36
C GLN A 940 23.24 -10.53 -27.67
N TYR A 941 22.49 -10.68 -28.77
CA TYR A 941 21.89 -11.96 -29.16
C TYR A 941 22.95 -13.00 -29.55
N GLU A 942 23.91 -12.63 -30.40
CA GLU A 942 25.00 -13.53 -30.78
C GLU A 942 25.97 -13.80 -29.61
N TRP A 943 26.12 -12.84 -28.68
CA TRP A 943 26.84 -13.05 -27.42
C TRP A 943 26.12 -14.08 -26.54
N MET A 944 24.85 -13.88 -26.17
CA MET A 944 24.13 -14.79 -25.25
C MET A 944 23.99 -16.20 -25.86
N LYS A 945 23.86 -16.28 -27.19
CA LYS A 945 23.85 -17.54 -27.93
C LYS A 945 25.18 -18.29 -27.83
N LYS A 946 26.31 -17.57 -27.98
CA LYS A 946 27.65 -18.15 -27.84
C LYS A 946 27.95 -18.54 -26.39
N ASP A 947 27.52 -17.72 -25.44
CA ASP A 947 27.69 -17.90 -24.00
C ASP A 947 27.02 -19.18 -23.51
N MET A 948 25.68 -19.26 -23.61
CA MET A 948 24.89 -20.41 -23.17
C MET A 948 25.29 -21.71 -23.89
N ALA A 949 25.72 -21.65 -25.16
CA ALA A 949 26.18 -22.80 -25.91
C ALA A 949 27.61 -23.27 -25.53
N SER A 950 28.35 -22.48 -24.73
CA SER A 950 29.70 -22.81 -24.27
C SER A 950 29.75 -23.48 -22.88
N VAL A 951 28.62 -23.53 -22.17
CA VAL A 951 28.54 -23.99 -20.78
C VAL A 951 28.79 -25.50 -20.67
N ASP A 952 29.88 -25.87 -19.99
CA ASP A 952 30.15 -27.26 -19.62
C ASP A 952 29.22 -27.69 -18.47
N ARG A 953 28.10 -28.32 -18.83
CA ARG A 953 27.10 -28.83 -17.88
C ARG A 953 27.58 -30.03 -17.04
N SER A 954 28.81 -30.51 -17.22
CA SER A 954 29.47 -31.43 -16.27
C SER A 954 30.23 -30.70 -15.15
N LYS A 955 30.65 -29.46 -15.42
CA LYS A 955 31.28 -28.54 -14.47
C LYS A 955 30.23 -27.73 -13.71
N THR A 956 29.39 -26.99 -14.44
CA THR A 956 28.29 -26.17 -13.93
C THR A 956 26.96 -26.73 -14.45
N PRO A 957 26.34 -27.72 -13.78
CA PRO A 957 25.11 -28.33 -14.26
C PRO A 957 23.95 -27.33 -14.42
N TRP A 958 23.91 -26.28 -13.61
CA TRP A 958 22.86 -25.27 -13.64
C TRP A 958 23.22 -24.12 -14.59
N LEU A 959 22.28 -23.82 -15.49
CA LEU A 959 22.32 -22.61 -16.30
C LEU A 959 21.15 -21.70 -15.88
N VAL A 960 21.48 -20.57 -15.28
CA VAL A 960 20.54 -19.52 -14.88
C VAL A 960 20.67 -18.35 -15.86
N PHE A 961 19.55 -17.94 -16.45
CA PHE A 961 19.48 -16.74 -17.29
C PHE A 961 18.81 -15.62 -16.50
N THR A 962 19.30 -14.40 -16.59
CA THR A 962 18.69 -13.26 -15.88
C THR A 962 18.87 -11.92 -16.59
N GLY A 963 17.89 -11.05 -16.40
CA GLY A 963 17.84 -9.67 -16.87
C GLY A 963 16.79 -8.92 -16.05
N HIS A 964 16.34 -7.76 -16.52
CA HIS A 964 15.38 -6.94 -15.77
C HIS A 964 13.92 -7.22 -16.20
N ARG A 965 13.47 -6.76 -17.38
CA ARG A 965 12.07 -6.89 -17.82
C ARG A 965 11.63 -8.35 -18.09
N PRO A 966 10.49 -8.83 -17.57
CA PRO A 966 10.11 -10.24 -17.64
C PRO A 966 9.55 -10.71 -18.99
N MET A 967 9.64 -12.03 -19.21
CA MET A 967 8.94 -12.72 -20.31
C MET A 967 7.51 -13.14 -19.95
N TYR A 968 7.18 -13.21 -18.66
CA TYR A 968 5.94 -13.76 -18.12
C TYR A 968 5.55 -13.04 -16.83
N THR A 969 4.32 -12.49 -16.78
CA THR A 969 3.64 -12.09 -15.54
C THR A 969 2.12 -12.07 -15.73
N SER A 970 1.35 -12.25 -14.65
CA SER A 970 -0.10 -12.05 -14.58
C SER A 970 -0.53 -10.65 -14.12
N THR A 971 0.41 -9.72 -13.90
CA THR A 971 0.13 -8.29 -13.73
C THR A 971 0.03 -7.61 -15.10
N GLN A 972 -1.11 -6.96 -15.38
CA GLN A 972 -1.30 -6.15 -16.59
C GLN A 972 -0.60 -4.80 -16.48
N GLY A 973 0.04 -4.36 -17.55
CA GLY A 973 0.61 -3.02 -17.73
C GLY A 973 1.30 -2.91 -19.10
N LEU A 974 1.37 -1.70 -19.65
CA LEU A 974 2.11 -1.45 -20.89
C LEU A 974 3.61 -1.64 -20.62
N LEU A 975 4.30 -2.37 -21.51
CA LEU A 975 5.72 -2.74 -21.41
C LEU A 975 6.11 -3.76 -20.32
N ASN A 976 5.20 -4.21 -19.44
CA ASN A 976 5.48 -5.29 -18.47
C ASN A 976 6.08 -6.54 -19.13
N VAL A 977 5.61 -6.91 -20.33
CA VAL A 977 6.16 -8.00 -21.15
C VAL A 977 6.24 -7.57 -22.61
N ASP A 978 7.46 -7.49 -23.17
CA ASP A 978 7.63 -7.36 -24.62
C ASP A 978 7.46 -8.72 -25.31
N ILE A 979 6.32 -8.90 -25.98
CA ILE A 979 6.00 -10.12 -26.72
C ILE A 979 7.00 -10.44 -27.85
N ASN A 980 7.85 -9.50 -28.27
CA ASN A 980 8.93 -9.73 -29.24
C ASN A 980 10.20 -10.24 -28.56
N PHE A 981 10.51 -9.80 -27.33
CA PHE A 981 11.58 -10.35 -26.50
C PHE A 981 11.33 -11.84 -26.26
N VAL A 982 10.11 -12.20 -25.85
CA VAL A 982 9.67 -13.60 -25.71
C VAL A 982 9.85 -14.36 -27.03
N LYS A 983 9.30 -13.88 -28.15
CA LYS A 983 9.40 -14.57 -29.46
C LYS A 983 10.82 -14.82 -29.96
N VAL A 984 11.77 -13.94 -29.62
CA VAL A 984 13.16 -13.99 -30.13
C VAL A 984 14.08 -14.76 -29.19
N VAL A 985 13.97 -14.55 -27.88
CA VAL A 985 14.93 -15.06 -26.89
C VAL A 985 14.45 -16.35 -26.22
N GLU A 986 13.16 -16.53 -25.93
CA GLU A 986 12.62 -17.76 -25.33
C GLU A 986 13.03 -19.05 -26.10
N PRO A 987 13.01 -19.09 -27.46
CA PRO A 987 13.47 -20.28 -28.19
C PRO A 987 14.95 -20.63 -27.95
N LEU A 988 15.79 -19.62 -27.70
CA LEU A 988 17.22 -19.79 -27.43
C LEU A 988 17.47 -20.34 -26.01
N LEU A 989 16.62 -19.97 -25.04
CA LEU A 989 16.66 -20.53 -23.68
C LEU A 989 16.37 -22.04 -23.71
N VAL A 990 15.38 -22.46 -24.52
CA VAL A 990 15.05 -23.88 -24.72
C VAL A 990 16.12 -24.62 -25.53
N GLU A 991 16.70 -23.99 -26.57
CA GLU A 991 17.80 -24.57 -27.37
C GLU A 991 19.01 -24.94 -26.49
N ASN A 992 19.40 -24.07 -25.56
CA ASN A 992 20.54 -24.27 -24.66
C ASN A 992 20.18 -24.97 -23.34
N LYS A 993 18.91 -25.32 -23.14
CA LYS A 993 18.36 -25.93 -21.93
C LYS A 993 18.68 -25.14 -20.66
N VAL A 994 18.32 -23.85 -20.66
CA VAL A 994 18.34 -23.01 -19.44
C VAL A 994 17.43 -23.64 -18.40
N ASP A 995 17.93 -23.79 -17.16
CA ASP A 995 17.17 -24.43 -16.08
C ASP A 995 16.20 -23.43 -15.42
N LEU A 996 16.70 -22.24 -15.10
CA LEU A 996 15.99 -21.19 -14.39
C LEU A 996 16.16 -19.85 -15.09
N VAL A 997 15.09 -19.04 -15.09
CA VAL A 997 15.08 -17.67 -15.59
C VAL A 997 14.61 -16.75 -14.46
N LEU A 998 15.35 -15.66 -14.20
CA LEU A 998 15.03 -14.68 -13.15
C LEU A 998 14.93 -13.26 -13.74
N PHE A 999 13.82 -12.57 -13.44
CA PHE A 999 13.52 -11.20 -13.88
C PHE A 999 13.00 -10.33 -12.74
N GLY A 1000 13.17 -9.01 -12.83
CA GLY A 1000 12.60 -8.00 -11.92
C GLY A 1000 11.42 -7.27 -12.56
N HIS A 1001 11.43 -5.94 -12.48
CA HIS A 1001 10.58 -4.95 -13.17
C HIS A 1001 9.10 -4.91 -12.77
N VAL A 1002 8.53 -6.05 -12.39
CA VAL A 1002 7.16 -6.16 -11.87
C VAL A 1002 7.29 -6.42 -10.37
N HIS A 1003 6.62 -5.59 -9.57
CA HIS A 1003 6.94 -5.44 -8.15
C HIS A 1003 6.27 -6.49 -7.26
N ASN A 1004 6.46 -7.77 -7.58
CA ASN A 1004 5.94 -8.89 -6.81
C ASN A 1004 6.80 -10.15 -7.01
N TYR A 1005 6.37 -11.25 -6.41
CA TYR A 1005 6.86 -12.58 -6.75
C TYR A 1005 5.86 -13.32 -7.63
N GLU A 1006 6.35 -13.92 -8.72
CA GLU A 1006 5.55 -14.82 -9.54
C GLU A 1006 6.42 -15.95 -10.12
N ARG A 1007 6.07 -17.21 -9.84
CA ARG A 1007 6.80 -18.41 -10.31
C ARG A 1007 5.97 -19.22 -11.29
N THR A 1008 6.60 -19.68 -12.37
CA THR A 1008 5.94 -20.44 -13.44
C THR A 1008 6.08 -21.96 -13.31
N CYS A 1009 5.27 -22.70 -14.07
CA CYS A 1009 5.61 -24.07 -14.47
C CYS A 1009 6.84 -24.10 -15.41
N SER A 1010 7.29 -25.27 -15.85
CA SER A 1010 8.30 -25.34 -16.92
C SER A 1010 7.64 -24.89 -18.24
N VAL A 1011 7.82 -23.62 -18.61
CA VAL A 1011 6.95 -22.91 -19.57
C VAL A 1011 7.65 -22.62 -20.90
N TYR A 1012 6.91 -22.83 -21.99
CA TYR A 1012 7.32 -22.41 -23.34
C TYR A 1012 6.09 -21.97 -24.14
N LYS A 1013 6.15 -20.80 -24.78
CA LYS A 1013 5.06 -20.23 -25.60
C LYS A 1013 3.70 -20.20 -24.90
N ARG A 1014 3.69 -19.73 -23.64
CA ARG A 1014 2.52 -19.69 -22.73
C ARG A 1014 1.87 -21.06 -22.47
N LYS A 1015 2.66 -22.13 -22.48
CA LYS A 1015 2.21 -23.49 -22.13
C LYS A 1015 3.17 -24.18 -21.19
N CYS A 1016 2.64 -24.84 -20.17
CA CYS A 1016 3.42 -25.79 -19.38
C CYS A 1016 3.79 -27.01 -20.21
N LEU A 1017 5.09 -27.27 -20.33
CA LEU A 1017 5.63 -28.51 -20.89
C LEU A 1017 6.05 -29.51 -19.81
N ALA A 1018 6.15 -29.05 -18.55
CA ALA A 1018 6.14 -29.89 -17.36
C ALA A 1018 5.58 -29.10 -16.16
N MET A 1019 4.94 -29.80 -15.24
CA MET A 1019 4.54 -29.31 -13.92
C MET A 1019 5.53 -29.83 -12.87
N PRO A 1020 5.77 -29.10 -11.77
CA PRO A 1020 6.52 -29.66 -10.64
C PRO A 1020 5.74 -30.81 -9.98
N THR A 1021 6.45 -31.78 -9.43
CA THR A 1021 5.90 -32.76 -8.48
C THR A 1021 6.23 -32.33 -7.07
N LYS A 1022 5.30 -32.38 -6.12
CA LYS A 1022 5.62 -32.16 -4.71
C LYS A 1022 6.41 -33.33 -4.14
N ASP A 1023 7.37 -33.02 -3.27
CA ASP A 1023 8.19 -34.02 -2.57
C ASP A 1023 7.58 -34.45 -1.22
N GLN A 1024 8.36 -35.19 -0.42
CA GLN A 1024 7.97 -35.65 0.92
C GLN A 1024 7.81 -34.51 1.95
N GLN A 1025 8.18 -33.28 1.60
CA GLN A 1025 8.09 -32.07 2.40
C GLN A 1025 7.09 -31.06 1.80
N GLY A 1026 6.39 -31.42 0.71
CA GLY A 1026 5.44 -30.54 0.00
C GLY A 1026 6.08 -29.53 -0.97
N ILE A 1027 7.42 -29.55 -1.11
CA ILE A 1027 8.20 -28.60 -1.91
C ILE A 1027 8.09 -28.95 -3.39
N ASP A 1028 7.84 -27.94 -4.23
CA ASP A 1028 7.72 -28.11 -5.68
C ASP A 1028 9.06 -28.53 -6.30
N THR A 1029 9.11 -29.72 -6.89
CA THR A 1029 10.32 -30.32 -7.45
C THR A 1029 10.19 -30.52 -8.96
N TYR A 1030 11.06 -29.88 -9.73
CA TYR A 1030 11.13 -29.97 -11.19
C TYR A 1030 12.29 -30.89 -11.60
N ASP A 1031 12.02 -32.05 -12.23
CA ASP A 1031 13.09 -32.96 -12.67
C ASP A 1031 13.61 -32.64 -14.08
N HIS A 1032 14.77 -31.96 -14.14
CA HIS A 1032 15.45 -31.62 -15.40
C HIS A 1032 16.34 -32.73 -15.96
N SER A 1033 16.30 -33.94 -15.38
CA SER A 1033 16.92 -35.15 -15.96
C SER A 1033 16.36 -35.51 -17.33
N ASN A 1034 15.11 -35.11 -17.61
CA ASN A 1034 14.49 -35.11 -18.92
C ASN A 1034 13.88 -33.73 -19.23
N TYR A 1035 14.75 -32.71 -19.29
CA TYR A 1035 14.42 -31.32 -19.57
C TYR A 1035 13.33 -31.09 -20.64
N SER A 1036 12.31 -30.30 -20.28
CA SER A 1036 11.24 -29.84 -21.18
C SER A 1036 11.37 -28.36 -21.57
N ALA A 1037 11.51 -27.47 -20.58
CA ALA A 1037 11.46 -26.01 -20.70
C ALA A 1037 12.01 -25.37 -19.41
N PRO A 1038 12.43 -24.08 -19.42
CA PRO A 1038 12.90 -23.42 -18.20
C PRO A 1038 11.75 -23.20 -17.20
N VAL A 1039 12.10 -23.18 -15.91
CA VAL A 1039 11.28 -22.51 -14.88
C VAL A 1039 11.59 -21.01 -14.93
N GLN A 1040 10.60 -20.14 -14.79
CA GLN A 1040 10.81 -18.70 -14.70
C GLN A 1040 10.27 -18.15 -13.38
N ALA A 1041 10.89 -17.09 -12.86
CA ALA A 1041 10.37 -16.34 -11.73
C ALA A 1041 10.59 -14.82 -11.89
N VAL A 1042 9.55 -14.04 -11.56
CA VAL A 1042 9.60 -12.60 -11.29
C VAL A 1042 9.99 -12.42 -9.82
N ILE A 1043 10.96 -11.54 -9.56
CA ILE A 1043 11.56 -11.31 -8.25
C ILE A 1043 11.82 -9.81 -7.96
N GLY A 1044 10.95 -8.92 -8.47
CA GLY A 1044 11.03 -7.46 -8.29
C GLY A 1044 10.43 -6.95 -6.98
N MET A 1045 10.29 -7.79 -5.95
CA MET A 1045 9.58 -7.45 -4.72
C MET A 1045 10.44 -6.74 -3.66
N ALA A 1046 11.65 -6.27 -3.98
CA ALA A 1046 12.65 -5.92 -2.96
C ALA A 1046 12.47 -4.54 -2.31
N GLY A 1047 11.69 -3.62 -2.91
CA GLY A 1047 11.52 -2.31 -2.30
C GLY A 1047 10.50 -1.37 -2.91
N PHE A 1048 10.34 -1.35 -4.23
CA PHE A 1048 9.32 -0.50 -4.86
C PHE A 1048 7.90 -0.95 -4.47
N LYS A 1049 6.92 -0.05 -4.63
CA LYS A 1049 5.51 -0.32 -4.27
C LYS A 1049 5.02 -1.59 -4.98
N LEU A 1050 4.54 -2.54 -4.18
CA LEU A 1050 4.15 -3.86 -4.66
C LEU A 1050 2.98 -3.84 -5.66
N ASP A 1051 3.04 -4.75 -6.62
CA ASP A 1051 2.07 -4.90 -7.71
C ASP A 1051 1.03 -5.99 -7.43
N ASN A 1052 -0.22 -5.72 -7.81
CA ASN A 1052 -1.32 -6.68 -7.74
C ASN A 1052 -1.35 -7.60 -8.98
N PHE A 1053 -1.78 -8.84 -8.79
CA PHE A 1053 -2.07 -9.78 -9.88
C PHE A 1053 -3.45 -9.49 -10.50
N MET A 1054 -3.57 -9.51 -11.83
CA MET A 1054 -4.81 -9.11 -12.54
C MET A 1054 -5.29 -10.11 -13.60
N LEU A 1055 -4.50 -11.14 -13.91
CA LEU A 1055 -4.87 -12.25 -14.79
C LEU A 1055 -4.83 -13.56 -14.00
N ASN A 1056 -5.52 -14.59 -14.48
CA ASN A 1056 -5.30 -15.96 -14.05
C ASN A 1056 -4.85 -16.77 -15.25
N GLU A 1057 -3.67 -17.39 -15.16
CA GLU A 1057 -2.94 -17.95 -16.30
C GLU A 1057 -2.39 -19.32 -15.91
N ASP A 1058 -2.71 -20.38 -16.69
CA ASP A 1058 -2.38 -21.78 -16.39
C ASP A 1058 -0.89 -22.07 -16.13
N TRP A 1059 0.01 -21.17 -16.55
CA TRP A 1059 1.45 -21.31 -16.37
C TRP A 1059 2.00 -20.65 -15.10
N SER A 1060 1.20 -19.88 -14.37
CA SER A 1060 1.58 -19.24 -13.10
C SER A 1060 1.17 -20.14 -11.92
N LEU A 1061 2.12 -20.48 -11.05
CA LEU A 1061 1.95 -21.50 -9.99
C LEU A 1061 2.05 -20.95 -8.57
N SER A 1062 2.82 -19.89 -8.35
CA SER A 1062 2.91 -19.19 -7.07
C SER A 1062 3.01 -17.70 -7.33
N ARG A 1063 2.29 -16.91 -6.55
CA ARG A 1063 2.08 -15.46 -6.70
C ARG A 1063 1.95 -14.85 -5.32
N ILE A 1064 2.86 -13.95 -4.96
CA ILE A 1064 2.96 -13.38 -3.61
C ILE A 1064 3.33 -11.90 -3.72
N SER A 1065 2.46 -11.01 -3.24
CA SER A 1065 2.67 -9.56 -3.20
C SER A 1065 3.13 -9.14 -1.80
N LYS A 1066 4.37 -9.53 -1.45
CA LYS A 1066 5.04 -9.21 -0.17
C LYS A 1066 6.50 -8.82 -0.40
N PHE A 1067 7.04 -7.92 0.42
CA PHE A 1067 8.47 -7.56 0.35
C PHE A 1067 9.36 -8.75 0.71
N GLY A 1068 10.47 -8.92 -0.02
CA GLY A 1068 11.34 -10.08 0.15
C GLY A 1068 12.50 -10.16 -0.83
N PHE A 1069 13.14 -11.33 -0.87
CA PHE A 1069 14.23 -11.69 -1.77
C PHE A 1069 14.29 -13.22 -1.94
N LEU A 1070 14.86 -13.72 -3.05
CA LEU A 1070 15.17 -15.15 -3.15
C LEU A 1070 16.46 -15.49 -2.39
N ARG A 1071 16.39 -16.54 -1.57
CA ARG A 1071 17.53 -17.28 -1.02
C ARG A 1071 17.73 -18.56 -1.84
N GLY A 1072 18.88 -18.67 -2.49
CA GLY A 1072 19.23 -19.78 -3.38
C GLY A 1072 20.36 -20.66 -2.83
N HIS A 1073 20.19 -21.98 -2.92
CA HIS A 1073 21.21 -22.98 -2.58
C HIS A 1073 21.35 -23.98 -3.73
N ALA A 1074 22.55 -24.04 -4.32
CA ALA A 1074 22.85 -24.90 -5.44
C ALA A 1074 23.92 -25.92 -5.07
N THR A 1075 23.68 -27.18 -5.39
CA THR A 1075 24.65 -28.29 -5.38
C THR A 1075 24.76 -28.86 -6.80
N LYS A 1076 25.67 -29.80 -7.07
CA LYS A 1076 25.72 -30.47 -8.39
C LYS A 1076 24.52 -31.37 -8.74
N LYS A 1077 23.51 -31.50 -7.88
CA LYS A 1077 22.30 -32.34 -8.10
C LYS A 1077 20.97 -31.63 -7.87
N GLU A 1078 20.98 -30.53 -7.11
CA GLU A 1078 19.79 -29.76 -6.74
C GLU A 1078 20.11 -28.26 -6.82
N LEU A 1079 19.17 -27.47 -7.34
CA LEU A 1079 19.12 -26.01 -7.24
C LEU A 1079 17.82 -25.66 -6.51
N LYS A 1080 17.90 -25.36 -5.22
CA LYS A 1080 16.77 -24.97 -4.36
C LYS A 1080 16.68 -23.44 -4.27
N LEU A 1081 15.44 -22.93 -4.34
CA LEU A 1081 15.09 -21.53 -4.15
C LEU A 1081 14.02 -21.40 -3.06
N GLU A 1082 14.08 -20.30 -2.32
CA GLU A 1082 13.14 -19.93 -1.26
C GLU A 1082 12.86 -18.42 -1.34
N LEU A 1083 11.60 -18.01 -1.41
CA LEU A 1083 11.23 -16.61 -1.19
C LEU A 1083 11.23 -16.32 0.30
N VAL A 1084 12.08 -15.40 0.76
CA VAL A 1084 12.16 -15.00 2.17
C VAL A 1084 11.49 -13.65 2.36
N ASN A 1085 10.55 -13.58 3.31
CA ASN A 1085 9.82 -12.37 3.68
C ASN A 1085 10.74 -11.37 4.43
N ALA A 1086 10.69 -10.10 4.00
CA ALA A 1086 11.53 -9.00 4.48
C ALA A 1086 11.31 -8.59 5.95
N ASP A 1087 10.13 -8.88 6.49
CA ASP A 1087 9.72 -8.52 7.85
C ASP A 1087 9.69 -9.75 8.76
N THR A 1088 8.99 -10.82 8.37
CA THR A 1088 8.79 -12.02 9.20
C THR A 1088 9.98 -12.99 9.21
N ARG A 1089 10.93 -12.87 8.26
CA ARG A 1089 12.02 -13.83 7.98
C ARG A 1089 11.54 -15.23 7.56
N GLN A 1090 10.24 -15.46 7.38
CA GLN A 1090 9.69 -16.75 6.99
C GLN A 1090 9.86 -17.01 5.49
N VAL A 1091 9.76 -18.28 5.09
CA VAL A 1091 9.77 -18.71 3.69
C VAL A 1091 8.33 -18.78 3.18
N GLU A 1092 7.99 -17.96 2.20
CA GLU A 1092 6.63 -17.81 1.66
C GLU A 1092 6.38 -18.71 0.44
N ASP A 1093 7.43 -19.03 -0.32
CA ASP A 1093 7.43 -20.07 -1.37
C ASP A 1093 8.76 -20.83 -1.36
N SER A 1094 8.74 -22.11 -1.72
CA SER A 1094 9.96 -22.87 -1.97
C SER A 1094 9.79 -23.89 -3.08
N PHE A 1095 10.80 -23.97 -3.94
CA PHE A 1095 10.88 -24.94 -5.01
C PHE A 1095 12.33 -25.38 -5.24
N ARG A 1096 12.50 -26.47 -5.98
CA ARG A 1096 13.82 -26.94 -6.42
C ARG A 1096 13.79 -27.53 -7.82
N ILE A 1097 14.89 -27.35 -8.53
CA ILE A 1097 15.18 -28.04 -9.79
C ILE A 1097 16.21 -29.13 -9.48
N ILE A 1098 15.92 -30.38 -9.87
CA ILE A 1098 16.80 -31.53 -9.61
C ILE A 1098 17.33 -32.14 -10.90
N ARG A 1099 18.48 -32.81 -10.80
CA ARG A 1099 19.04 -33.62 -11.88
C ARG A 1099 19.61 -34.92 -11.32
N ASN A 1100 18.90 -36.00 -11.58
CA ASN A 1100 19.30 -37.37 -11.28
C ASN A 1100 20.48 -37.79 -12.18
N ALA A 1101 21.39 -38.58 -11.62
CA ALA A 1101 22.48 -39.17 -12.40
C ALA A 1101 21.93 -40.25 -13.34
N ARG A 1102 22.42 -40.28 -14.58
CA ARG A 1102 22.17 -41.34 -15.57
C ARG A 1102 23.31 -42.36 -15.57
#